data_AF-A0AAU1DZI2-F1
#
_entry.id   AF-A0AAU1DZI2-F1
#
_cell.length_a   1.000
_cell.length_b   1.000
_cell.length_c   1.000
_cell.angle_alpha   90.00
_cell.angle_beta   90.00
_cell.angle_gamma   90.00
#
_symmetry.space_group_name_H-M   'P 1'
#
loop_
_entity.id
_entity.type
_entity.pdbx_description
1 polymer ?
#
loop_
_entity_poly.entity_id
_entity_poly.type
_entity_poly.pdbx_seq_one_letter_code
_entity_poly.pdbx_strand_id
1 'polypeptide(L)'
;MTPMTTSAFALPGQLAPKAEPALIAADERHFAAVADSLEHTVQELSDRLDALRREPGGIGREAMERDAEIHRLTGRLRALRRFGIDLCLGHTVGADDAEPLYIGRLGLTDSTGRRLLTDWRSPAAEPFFAATHANPMGLTSRRRYRWTHGRISDYWDEVFAADGLDRHAALDDQSAFIASLGANRSDRMRDVLATIQADQDAVIRAGSRGALVVDGGPGTGKTVVALHRSAYLLYADPRLGRHRRGGVLFVGPHQPYLAYVADVLPSLGEEGVQICTLRDLVPEGASATAETDPDVALLKSSSDMVKAIERAARFYETPPTRGMTVSTPWADVRLSADDWAEAFEAPGPGVPHNEARDQIWEELLTILLDKHDDDIAPDLFGRALRHDEELVGTLHRAWPIIEPADLVGDLWSVPAYLRMCAPRLGPDDVRKLQRADAHAWTISDLPLLDAARQRLGDPETSARRQRHAASVAAERARRADVIDSLLQNVVIDESEGAMGMVRGRDLQESLIDEAALPGTDPSPLAGPFAHVVVDEAQELTDAEWQMLLLRCPSRSFTVVGDRAQARHGFTESWRERLERIGLDRVEVASLSINYRTPEEVMAEAEPVVRAVLPDANVPTSVRRSGIPVVHGSVDERDAILDAWLAAHDEGVACVVGDPAFRPTARVRSLTPELSKGLEFDLVVLVDPDAFGEGVEGAVDRYVAMTRATRQLAVLTRP
;
A
#
# COMPACT_ATOMS: atom_id res chain seq x y z
N MET A 1 -14.12 13.56 -38.34
CA MET A 1 -14.18 12.19 -38.92
C MET A 1 -12.98 12.00 -39.84
N THR A 2 -11.84 11.67 -39.24
CA THR A 2 -10.71 11.10 -39.99
C THR A 2 -10.84 9.60 -39.77
N PRO A 3 -11.27 8.81 -40.78
CA PRO A 3 -11.40 7.37 -40.58
C PRO A 3 -10.02 6.81 -40.23
N MET A 4 -9.96 5.82 -39.33
CA MET A 4 -8.76 5.01 -39.15
C MET A 4 -8.36 4.43 -40.50
N THR A 5 -7.43 5.08 -41.19
CA THR A 5 -6.95 4.70 -42.53
C THR A 5 -6.01 3.50 -42.46
N THR A 6 -5.83 2.93 -41.27
CA THR A 6 -4.98 1.77 -41.01
C THR A 6 -5.66 0.81 -40.05
N SER A 7 -5.66 -0.47 -40.43
CA SER A 7 -6.13 -1.61 -39.62
C SER A 7 -5.52 -1.62 -38.21
N ALA A 8 -6.33 -2.05 -37.24
CA ALA A 8 -5.87 -2.33 -35.88
C ALA A 8 -4.91 -3.53 -35.83
N PHE A 9 -4.96 -4.43 -36.83
CA PHE A 9 -4.13 -5.63 -36.91
C PHE A 9 -2.86 -5.36 -37.73
N ALA A 10 -1.70 -5.53 -37.08
CA ALA A 10 -0.37 -5.44 -37.66
C ALA A 10 0.37 -6.77 -37.47
N LEU A 11 -0.18 -7.82 -38.08
CA LEU A 11 0.34 -9.18 -37.97
C LEU A 11 1.61 -9.34 -38.82
N PRO A 12 2.69 -9.95 -38.29
CA PRO A 12 3.88 -10.30 -39.06
C PRO A 12 3.54 -11.22 -40.24
N GLY A 13 4.35 -11.22 -41.30
CA GLY A 13 4.06 -11.99 -42.53
C GLY A 13 3.84 -13.50 -42.30
N GLN A 14 4.46 -14.07 -41.27
CA GLN A 14 4.25 -15.47 -40.86
C GLN A 14 2.84 -15.77 -40.32
N LEU A 15 2.09 -14.73 -39.91
CA LEU A 15 0.71 -14.80 -39.40
C LEU A 15 -0.30 -14.23 -40.41
N ALA A 16 0.07 -14.06 -41.68
CA ALA A 16 -0.83 -13.53 -42.71
C ALA A 16 -2.19 -14.25 -42.83
N PRO A 17 -2.30 -15.60 -42.66
CA PRO A 17 -3.61 -16.28 -42.66
C PRO A 17 -4.57 -15.80 -41.55
N LYS A 18 -4.04 -15.35 -40.41
CA LYS A 18 -4.85 -14.78 -39.31
C LYS A 18 -5.43 -13.39 -39.68
N ALA A 19 -4.95 -12.74 -40.73
CA ALA A 19 -5.43 -11.44 -41.18
C ALA A 19 -6.65 -11.52 -42.12
N GLU A 20 -7.22 -12.71 -42.34
CA GLU A 20 -8.39 -12.88 -43.19
C GLU A 20 -9.60 -12.04 -42.68
N PRO A 21 -10.29 -11.28 -43.54
CA PRO A 21 -11.39 -10.42 -43.12
C PRO A 21 -12.52 -11.17 -42.40
N ALA A 22 -12.75 -12.44 -42.72
CA ALA A 22 -13.73 -13.27 -42.04
C ALA A 22 -13.44 -13.44 -40.54
N LEU A 23 -12.17 -13.37 -40.14
CA LEU A 23 -11.72 -13.56 -38.75
C LEU A 23 -11.65 -12.24 -37.98
N ILE A 24 -11.28 -11.12 -38.62
CA ILE A 24 -10.96 -9.87 -37.93
C ILE A 24 -11.94 -8.71 -38.18
N ALA A 25 -12.80 -8.78 -39.21
CA ALA A 25 -13.61 -7.62 -39.60
C ALA A 25 -14.66 -7.23 -38.55
N ALA A 26 -15.13 -8.18 -37.73
CA ALA A 26 -16.01 -7.87 -36.60
C ALA A 26 -15.28 -7.04 -35.54
N ASP A 27 -14.08 -7.47 -35.16
CA ASP A 27 -13.22 -6.78 -34.20
C ASP A 27 -12.83 -5.40 -34.71
N GLU A 28 -12.47 -5.25 -35.99
CA GLU A 28 -12.14 -3.95 -36.57
C GLU A 28 -13.30 -2.95 -36.47
N ARG A 29 -14.53 -3.40 -36.75
CA ARG A 29 -15.72 -2.53 -36.57
C ARG A 29 -15.93 -2.16 -35.11
N HIS A 30 -15.70 -3.10 -34.19
CA HIS A 30 -15.80 -2.83 -32.76
C HIS A 30 -14.72 -1.84 -32.29
N PHE A 31 -13.46 -2.01 -32.72
CA PHE A 31 -12.37 -1.09 -32.37
C PHE A 31 -12.57 0.31 -32.94
N ALA A 32 -13.18 0.45 -34.13
CA ALA A 32 -13.57 1.76 -34.64
C ALA A 32 -14.58 2.44 -33.70
N ALA A 33 -15.60 1.72 -33.23
CA ALA A 33 -16.56 2.25 -32.27
C ALA A 33 -15.91 2.60 -30.91
N VAL A 34 -14.96 1.78 -30.44
CA VAL A 34 -14.17 2.06 -29.23
C VAL A 34 -13.33 3.33 -29.40
N ALA A 35 -12.65 3.49 -30.53
CA ALA A 35 -11.84 4.67 -30.83
C ALA A 35 -12.69 5.95 -30.83
N ASP A 36 -13.82 5.94 -31.54
CA ASP A 36 -14.75 7.07 -31.61
C ASP A 36 -15.30 7.43 -30.23
N SER A 37 -15.71 6.42 -29.45
CA SER A 37 -16.24 6.61 -28.10
C SER A 37 -15.16 7.11 -27.13
N LEU A 38 -13.92 6.65 -27.27
CA LEU A 38 -12.80 7.08 -26.45
C LEU A 38 -12.45 8.55 -26.73
N GLU A 39 -12.36 8.94 -28.00
CA GLU A 39 -12.12 10.32 -28.41
C GLU A 39 -13.21 11.25 -27.85
N HIS A 40 -14.48 10.89 -28.02
CA HIS A 40 -15.60 11.65 -27.48
C HIS A 40 -15.54 11.78 -25.95
N THR A 41 -15.29 10.67 -25.25
CA THR A 41 -15.20 10.64 -23.78
C THR A 41 -14.05 11.50 -23.27
N VAL A 42 -12.87 11.40 -23.91
CA VAL A 42 -11.70 12.20 -23.55
C VAL A 42 -11.98 13.68 -23.77
N GLN A 43 -12.64 14.05 -24.88
CA GLN A 43 -13.01 15.43 -25.15
C GLN A 43 -13.99 15.97 -24.10
N GLU A 44 -15.08 15.24 -23.83
CA GLU A 44 -16.09 15.63 -22.83
C GLU A 44 -15.50 15.83 -21.43
N LEU A 45 -14.67 14.88 -20.97
CA LEU A 45 -14.01 15.00 -19.67
C LEU A 45 -12.99 16.14 -19.63
N SER A 46 -12.30 16.40 -20.75
CA SER A 46 -11.37 17.53 -20.86
C SER A 46 -12.10 18.86 -20.75
N ASP A 47 -13.21 19.02 -21.49
CA ASP A 47 -14.02 20.22 -21.47
C ASP A 47 -14.62 20.48 -20.08
N ARG A 48 -15.09 19.42 -19.41
CA ARG A 48 -15.59 19.50 -18.03
C ARG A 48 -14.50 19.88 -17.03
N LEU A 49 -13.32 19.29 -17.14
CA LEU A 49 -12.17 19.63 -16.28
C LEU A 49 -11.76 21.10 -16.47
N ASP A 50 -11.74 21.55 -17.72
CA ASP A 50 -11.46 22.93 -18.10
C ASP A 50 -12.51 23.91 -17.58
N ALA A 51 -13.80 23.53 -17.60
CA ALA A 51 -14.88 24.34 -17.02
C ALA A 51 -14.70 24.49 -15.51
N LEU A 52 -14.49 23.38 -14.78
CA LEU A 52 -14.26 23.38 -13.33
C LEU A 52 -13.01 24.17 -12.92
N ARG A 53 -11.96 24.15 -13.74
CA ARG A 53 -10.74 24.95 -13.50
C ARG A 53 -10.97 26.46 -13.70
N ARG A 54 -11.92 26.85 -14.55
CA ARG A 54 -12.28 28.25 -14.81
C ARG A 54 -13.32 28.79 -13.82
N GLU A 55 -14.04 27.91 -13.12
CA GLU A 55 -14.95 28.32 -12.05
C GLU A 55 -14.18 29.05 -10.94
N PRO A 56 -14.65 30.22 -10.49
CA PRO A 56 -14.03 30.94 -9.38
C PRO A 56 -13.99 30.03 -8.16
N GLY A 57 -12.85 29.98 -7.48
CA GLY A 57 -12.68 29.17 -6.28
C GLY A 57 -13.72 29.57 -5.24
N GLY A 58 -14.70 28.69 -4.99
CA GLY A 58 -15.66 28.84 -3.92
C GLY A 58 -14.97 28.85 -2.55
N ILE A 59 -15.74 29.07 -1.50
CA ILE A 59 -15.22 29.10 -0.13
C ILE A 59 -15.59 27.77 0.55
N GLY A 60 -14.67 27.16 1.29
CA GLY A 60 -14.89 25.92 2.05
C GLY A 60 -15.23 24.68 1.22
N ARG A 61 -16.40 24.10 1.47
CA ARG A 61 -16.81 22.78 0.95
C ARG A 61 -16.87 22.74 -0.58
N GLU A 62 -17.30 23.83 -1.22
CA GLU A 62 -17.39 23.92 -2.68
C GLU A 62 -16.00 23.87 -3.35
N ALA A 63 -14.98 24.50 -2.74
CA ALA A 63 -13.61 24.41 -3.22
C ALA A 63 -13.04 23.00 -3.05
N MET A 64 -13.30 22.34 -1.92
CA MET A 64 -12.88 20.95 -1.70
C MET A 64 -13.55 19.97 -2.67
N GLU A 65 -14.86 20.09 -2.87
CA GLU A 65 -15.60 19.25 -3.81
C GLU A 65 -15.11 19.48 -5.25
N ARG A 66 -14.82 20.74 -5.62
CA ARG A 66 -14.22 21.09 -6.91
C ARG A 66 -12.81 20.50 -7.05
N ASP A 67 -11.94 20.64 -6.06
CA ASP A 67 -10.56 20.15 -6.12
C ASP A 67 -10.52 18.62 -6.16
N ALA A 68 -11.39 17.95 -5.39
CA ALA A 68 -11.56 16.50 -5.47
C ALA A 68 -12.08 16.05 -6.84
N GLU A 69 -13.04 16.78 -7.41
CA GLU A 69 -13.56 16.51 -8.75
C GLU A 69 -12.50 16.76 -9.83
N ILE A 70 -11.71 17.83 -9.73
CA ILE A 70 -10.56 18.12 -10.59
C ILE A 70 -9.56 16.98 -10.52
N HIS A 71 -9.23 16.49 -9.33
CA HIS A 71 -8.30 15.38 -9.14
C HIS A 71 -8.84 14.11 -9.79
N ARG A 72 -10.11 13.76 -9.52
CA ARG A 72 -10.80 12.59 -10.10
C ARG A 72 -10.85 12.63 -11.63
N LEU A 73 -11.22 13.77 -12.21
CA LEU A 73 -11.28 13.96 -13.66
C LEU A 73 -9.88 13.90 -14.29
N THR A 74 -8.88 14.51 -13.64
CA THR A 74 -7.49 14.48 -14.09
C THR A 74 -6.94 13.04 -14.12
N GLY A 75 -7.17 12.26 -13.07
CA GLY A 75 -6.77 10.85 -13.00
C GLY A 75 -7.45 10.01 -14.08
N ARG A 76 -8.78 10.15 -14.22
CA ARG A 76 -9.54 9.43 -15.27
C ARG A 76 -9.07 9.79 -16.69
N LEU A 77 -8.80 11.07 -16.96
CA LEU A 77 -8.25 11.51 -18.24
C LEU A 77 -6.85 10.96 -18.49
N ARG A 78 -5.99 10.94 -17.48
CA ARG A 78 -4.65 10.35 -17.60
C ARG A 78 -4.74 8.87 -17.96
N ALA A 79 -5.61 8.13 -17.29
CA ALA A 79 -5.84 6.71 -17.57
C ALA A 79 -6.37 6.48 -18.99
N LEU A 80 -7.39 7.24 -19.42
CA LEU A 80 -7.96 7.12 -20.77
C LEU A 80 -7.04 7.60 -21.88
N ARG A 81 -6.13 8.56 -21.63
CA ARG A 81 -5.14 9.02 -22.62
C ARG A 81 -3.91 8.13 -22.71
N ARG A 82 -3.63 7.35 -21.66
CA ARG A 82 -2.54 6.37 -21.64
C ARG A 82 -2.78 5.22 -22.62
N PHE A 83 -4.05 4.86 -22.81
CA PHE A 83 -4.47 3.77 -23.68
C PHE A 83 -5.28 4.32 -24.86
N GLY A 84 -5.09 3.78 -26.05
CA GLY A 84 -6.00 3.92 -27.17
C GLY A 84 -6.96 2.72 -27.22
N ILE A 85 -7.11 2.14 -28.41
CA ILE A 85 -7.89 0.90 -28.61
C ILE A 85 -7.28 -0.32 -27.90
N ASP A 86 -6.01 -0.24 -27.48
CA ASP A 86 -5.32 -1.23 -26.64
C ASP A 86 -5.84 -1.30 -25.20
N LEU A 87 -6.86 -0.49 -24.88
CA LEU A 87 -7.71 -0.68 -23.73
C LEU A 87 -8.41 -2.04 -23.75
N CYS A 88 -8.74 -2.58 -24.93
CA CYS A 88 -9.40 -3.87 -25.09
C CYS A 88 -8.42 -5.04 -24.94
N LEU A 89 -8.64 -5.93 -23.98
CA LEU A 89 -7.80 -7.11 -23.73
C LEU A 89 -8.17 -8.30 -24.62
N GLY A 90 -9.45 -8.41 -24.97
CA GLY A 90 -10.02 -9.56 -25.64
C GLY A 90 -11.54 -9.58 -25.53
N HIS A 91 -12.17 -10.67 -25.95
CA HIS A 91 -13.59 -10.89 -25.75
C HIS A 91 -13.91 -12.35 -25.43
N THR A 92 -15.09 -12.59 -24.87
CA THR A 92 -15.64 -13.93 -24.64
C THR A 92 -16.99 -14.07 -25.34
N VAL A 93 -17.33 -15.29 -25.75
CA VAL A 93 -18.65 -15.64 -26.26
C VAL A 93 -19.25 -16.71 -25.35
N GLY A 94 -20.46 -16.48 -24.87
CA GLY A 94 -21.17 -17.41 -23.97
C GLY A 94 -21.76 -18.60 -24.73
N ALA A 95 -22.16 -19.64 -24.00
CA ALA A 95 -22.97 -20.72 -24.55
C ALA A 95 -24.40 -20.25 -24.87
N ASP A 96 -24.94 -19.36 -24.03
CA ASP A 96 -26.32 -18.88 -24.13
C ASP A 96 -26.47 -17.59 -24.96
N ASP A 97 -25.36 -16.87 -25.19
CA ASP A 97 -25.34 -15.61 -25.94
C ASP A 97 -24.18 -15.59 -26.95
N ALA A 98 -24.54 -15.40 -28.22
CA ALA A 98 -23.59 -15.34 -29.33
C ALA A 98 -22.95 -13.95 -29.48
N GLU A 99 -23.46 -12.91 -28.80
CA GLU A 99 -22.84 -11.59 -28.85
C GLU A 99 -21.53 -11.56 -28.02
N PRO A 100 -20.40 -11.13 -28.60
CA PRO A 100 -19.14 -11.09 -27.86
C PRO A 100 -19.14 -10.03 -26.75
N LEU A 101 -18.78 -10.45 -25.54
CA LEU A 101 -18.50 -9.57 -24.43
C LEU A 101 -17.04 -9.13 -24.48
N TYR A 102 -16.78 -7.89 -24.91
CA TYR A 102 -15.43 -7.34 -24.95
C TYR A 102 -14.99 -6.89 -23.55
N ILE A 103 -13.79 -7.32 -23.15
CA ILE A 103 -13.17 -7.03 -21.87
C ILE A 103 -12.09 -5.98 -22.06
N GLY A 104 -12.12 -4.93 -21.25
CA GLY A 104 -11.15 -3.84 -21.28
C GLY A 104 -10.50 -3.61 -19.93
N ARG A 105 -9.35 -2.92 -19.94
CA ARG A 105 -8.68 -2.43 -18.71
C ARG A 105 -9.55 -1.44 -17.94
N LEU A 106 -10.43 -0.73 -18.66
CA LEU A 106 -11.45 0.17 -18.12
C LEU A 106 -12.77 -0.11 -18.84
N GLY A 107 -13.88 0.12 -18.13
CA GLY A 107 -15.20 0.14 -18.76
C GLY A 107 -15.37 1.33 -19.71
N LEU A 108 -15.97 1.09 -20.88
CA LEU A 108 -16.29 2.12 -21.86
C LEU A 108 -17.72 1.92 -22.38
N THR A 109 -18.48 3.01 -22.42
CA THR A 109 -19.84 3.06 -22.96
C THR A 109 -19.90 4.10 -24.06
N ASP A 110 -20.64 3.80 -25.13
CA ASP A 110 -20.86 4.80 -26.17
C ASP A 110 -21.90 5.85 -25.75
N SER A 111 -22.08 6.88 -26.58
CA SER A 111 -23.04 7.97 -26.34
C SER A 111 -24.49 7.51 -26.27
N THR A 112 -24.82 6.30 -26.74
CA THR A 112 -26.16 5.72 -26.63
C THR A 112 -26.36 4.93 -25.34
N GLY A 113 -25.31 4.79 -24.52
CA GLY A 113 -25.32 4.01 -23.29
C GLY A 113 -25.04 2.51 -23.52
N ARG A 114 -24.74 2.09 -24.74
CA ARG A 114 -24.35 0.70 -25.02
C ARG A 114 -22.92 0.48 -24.52
N ARG A 115 -22.73 -0.63 -23.81
CA ARG A 115 -21.43 -1.01 -23.26
C ARG A 115 -20.55 -1.55 -24.38
N LEU A 116 -19.46 -0.84 -24.67
CA LEU A 116 -18.46 -1.28 -25.64
C LEU A 116 -17.42 -2.17 -24.96
N LEU A 117 -16.93 -1.77 -23.78
CA LEU A 117 -15.95 -2.54 -23.02
C LEU A 117 -16.45 -2.77 -21.59
N THR A 118 -16.36 -4.01 -21.14
CA THR A 118 -16.57 -4.38 -19.74
C THR A 118 -15.26 -4.31 -19.00
N ASP A 119 -15.26 -3.61 -17.86
CA ASP A 119 -14.09 -3.52 -17.01
C ASP A 119 -13.64 -4.90 -16.52
N TRP A 120 -12.35 -5.20 -16.62
CA TRP A 120 -11.79 -6.49 -16.19
C TRP A 120 -12.06 -6.82 -14.71
N ARG A 121 -12.26 -5.80 -13.87
CA ARG A 121 -12.59 -5.95 -12.44
C ARG A 121 -14.04 -6.38 -12.21
N SER A 122 -14.91 -6.29 -13.22
CA SER A 122 -16.30 -6.74 -13.15
C SER A 122 -16.40 -8.25 -12.92
N PRO A 123 -17.39 -8.74 -12.14
CA PRO A 123 -17.71 -10.16 -12.07
C PRO A 123 -18.02 -10.76 -13.44
N ALA A 124 -18.63 -9.99 -14.36
CA ALA A 124 -18.91 -10.45 -15.71
C ALA A 124 -17.65 -10.75 -16.55
N ALA A 125 -16.49 -10.24 -16.15
CA ALA A 125 -15.22 -10.49 -16.81
C ALA A 125 -14.46 -11.69 -16.23
N GLU A 126 -14.92 -12.29 -15.12
CA GLU A 126 -14.26 -13.42 -14.46
C GLU A 126 -14.03 -14.61 -15.41
N PRO A 127 -15.01 -15.06 -16.24
CA PRO A 127 -14.78 -16.16 -17.16
C PRO A 127 -13.63 -15.91 -18.15
N PHE A 128 -13.35 -14.64 -18.51
CA PHE A 128 -12.24 -14.33 -19.41
C PHE A 128 -10.87 -14.71 -18.82
N PHE A 129 -10.72 -14.71 -17.50
CA PHE A 129 -9.47 -15.04 -16.81
C PHE A 129 -9.49 -16.44 -16.20
N ALA A 130 -10.58 -16.81 -15.53
CA ALA A 130 -10.70 -18.04 -14.75
C ALA A 130 -11.14 -19.28 -15.55
N ALA A 131 -11.73 -19.12 -16.74
CA ALA A 131 -12.18 -20.27 -17.53
C ALA A 131 -10.99 -21.14 -18.00
N THR A 132 -11.15 -22.45 -17.80
CA THR A 132 -10.25 -23.52 -18.25
C THR A 132 -11.03 -24.56 -19.05
N HIS A 133 -10.36 -25.47 -19.78
CA HIS A 133 -11.06 -26.57 -20.46
C HIS A 133 -11.82 -27.48 -19.49
N ALA A 134 -11.31 -27.65 -18.26
CA ALA A 134 -11.96 -28.44 -17.21
C ALA A 134 -13.18 -27.71 -16.60
N ASN A 135 -13.14 -26.38 -16.55
CA ASN A 135 -14.24 -25.54 -16.10
C ASN A 135 -14.40 -24.32 -17.03
N PRO A 136 -15.18 -24.45 -18.11
CA PRO A 136 -15.38 -23.36 -19.09
C PRO A 136 -16.15 -22.15 -18.57
N MET A 137 -16.79 -22.24 -17.40
CA MET A 137 -17.58 -21.15 -16.81
C MET A 137 -18.65 -20.58 -17.76
N GLY A 138 -19.27 -21.44 -18.58
CA GLY A 138 -20.32 -21.06 -19.53
C GLY A 138 -19.82 -20.42 -20.82
N LEU A 139 -18.51 -20.43 -21.09
CA LEU A 139 -17.95 -19.93 -22.34
C LEU A 139 -17.99 -20.97 -23.46
N THR A 140 -18.30 -20.50 -24.66
CA THR A 140 -18.09 -21.24 -25.92
C THR A 140 -16.71 -20.99 -26.46
N SER A 141 -16.29 -19.71 -26.48
CA SER A 141 -14.97 -19.30 -26.95
C SER A 141 -14.46 -18.03 -26.27
N ARG A 142 -13.16 -17.82 -26.35
CA ARG A 142 -12.44 -16.65 -25.83
C ARG A 142 -11.37 -16.22 -26.82
N ARG A 143 -11.34 -14.92 -27.15
CA ARG A 143 -10.27 -14.30 -27.94
C ARG A 143 -9.41 -13.38 -27.08
N ARG A 144 -8.10 -13.44 -27.23
CA ARG A 144 -7.12 -12.56 -26.54
C ARG A 144 -6.27 -11.81 -27.55
N TYR A 145 -5.99 -10.54 -27.29
CA TYR A 145 -5.18 -9.70 -28.19
C TYR A 145 -3.78 -9.44 -27.64
N ARG A 146 -2.80 -9.39 -28.54
CA ARG A 146 -1.43 -8.93 -28.26
C ARG A 146 -1.20 -7.56 -28.84
N TRP A 147 -1.18 -6.56 -27.97
CA TRP A 147 -0.88 -5.20 -28.36
C TRP A 147 0.62 -4.91 -28.38
N THR A 148 1.08 -4.30 -29.47
CA THR A 148 2.43 -3.78 -29.64
C THR A 148 2.31 -2.42 -30.30
N HIS A 149 2.78 -1.35 -29.65
CA HIS A 149 2.71 0.03 -30.17
C HIS A 149 1.30 0.44 -30.65
N GLY A 150 0.25 0.13 -29.87
CA GLY A 150 -1.14 0.49 -30.18
C GLY A 150 -1.79 -0.32 -31.31
N ARG A 151 -1.16 -1.42 -31.76
CA ARG A 151 -1.72 -2.35 -32.76
C ARG A 151 -1.64 -3.80 -32.32
N ILE A 152 -2.54 -4.62 -32.85
CA ILE A 152 -2.58 -6.05 -32.59
C ILE A 152 -1.51 -6.74 -33.43
N SER A 153 -0.46 -7.19 -32.76
CA SER A 153 0.63 -7.98 -33.34
C SER A 153 0.32 -9.47 -33.43
N ASP A 154 -0.63 -9.96 -32.64
CA ASP A 154 -1.13 -11.35 -32.65
C ASP A 154 -2.47 -11.44 -31.88
N TYR A 155 -3.24 -12.50 -32.12
CA TYR A 155 -4.41 -12.85 -31.32
C TYR A 155 -4.59 -14.37 -31.21
N TRP A 156 -5.33 -14.80 -30.19
CA TRP A 156 -5.56 -16.21 -29.88
C TRP A 156 -7.02 -16.50 -29.60
N ASP A 157 -7.56 -17.51 -30.27
CA ASP A 157 -8.90 -18.06 -30.02
C ASP A 157 -8.79 -19.37 -29.26
N GLU A 158 -9.50 -19.46 -28.14
CA GLU A 158 -9.67 -20.66 -27.34
C GLU A 158 -11.14 -21.09 -27.42
N VAL A 159 -11.40 -22.34 -27.79
CA VAL A 159 -12.75 -22.90 -27.92
C VAL A 159 -12.95 -23.95 -26.83
N PHE A 160 -13.99 -23.79 -26.03
CA PHE A 160 -14.28 -24.67 -24.90
C PHE A 160 -15.37 -25.72 -25.21
N ALA A 161 -16.07 -25.59 -26.34
CA ALA A 161 -17.12 -26.51 -26.76
C ALA A 161 -16.55 -27.77 -27.43
N ALA A 162 -16.99 -28.96 -27.00
CA ALA A 162 -16.47 -30.26 -27.45
C ALA A 162 -16.76 -30.58 -28.94
N ASP A 163 -17.75 -29.90 -29.52
CA ASP A 163 -18.24 -30.02 -30.90
C ASP A 163 -17.70 -28.93 -31.85
N GLY A 164 -16.93 -27.96 -31.32
CA GLY A 164 -16.36 -26.83 -32.07
C GLY A 164 -14.96 -27.06 -32.66
N LEU A 165 -14.28 -28.17 -32.28
CA LEU A 165 -12.91 -28.49 -32.72
C LEU A 165 -12.75 -28.64 -34.25
N ASP A 166 -13.84 -28.94 -34.97
CA ASP A 166 -13.80 -29.31 -36.40
C ASP A 166 -14.20 -28.21 -37.38
N ARG A 167 -14.71 -27.04 -36.94
CA ARG A 167 -15.32 -26.10 -37.92
C ARG A 167 -14.87 -24.67 -37.95
N HIS A 168 -14.41 -24.01 -36.89
CA HIS A 168 -14.07 -22.58 -36.96
C HIS A 168 -12.74 -22.25 -36.29
N ALA A 169 -12.01 -21.36 -36.95
CA ALA A 169 -10.85 -20.60 -36.49
C ALA A 169 -9.49 -21.31 -36.59
N ALA A 170 -8.47 -20.51 -36.84
CA ALA A 170 -7.08 -20.91 -37.06
C ALA A 170 -6.49 -21.57 -35.80
N LEU A 171 -6.83 -22.83 -35.59
CA LEU A 171 -6.17 -23.74 -34.68
C LEU A 171 -4.87 -24.18 -35.32
N ASP A 172 -3.86 -23.32 -35.30
CA ASP A 172 -2.58 -23.77 -34.77
C ASP A 172 -1.67 -22.59 -34.44
N ASP A 173 -0.88 -22.86 -33.41
CA ASP A 173 0.47 -22.37 -33.26
C ASP A 173 0.71 -20.87 -33.01
N GLN A 174 1.50 -20.65 -31.96
CA GLN A 174 2.34 -19.47 -31.70
C GLN A 174 1.73 -18.42 -30.76
N SER A 175 2.05 -18.59 -29.48
CA SER A 175 2.02 -17.59 -28.42
C SER A 175 3.15 -16.55 -28.65
N ALA A 176 3.27 -15.47 -27.88
CA ALA A 176 4.46 -14.59 -27.95
C ALA A 176 4.90 -13.96 -26.62
N PHE A 177 4.28 -14.33 -25.49
CA PHE A 177 4.90 -14.20 -24.17
C PHE A 177 5.21 -15.61 -23.63
N ILE A 178 4.23 -16.50 -23.81
CA ILE A 178 4.33 -17.96 -23.68
C ILE A 178 5.22 -18.62 -24.76
N ALA A 179 5.51 -17.99 -25.91
CA ALA A 179 6.40 -18.61 -26.92
C ALA A 179 7.88 -18.27 -26.75
N SER A 180 8.23 -17.43 -25.77
CA SER A 180 9.63 -17.34 -25.32
C SER A 180 10.01 -18.47 -24.34
N LEU A 181 9.06 -19.36 -23.99
CA LEU A 181 9.24 -20.40 -22.97
C LEU A 181 9.55 -21.81 -23.50
N GLY A 182 9.44 -22.10 -24.80
CA GLY A 182 9.81 -23.43 -25.28
C GLY A 182 9.52 -23.67 -26.76
N ALA A 183 10.56 -24.01 -27.49
CA ALA A 183 10.54 -24.35 -28.92
C ALA A 183 9.84 -25.70 -29.24
N ASN A 184 9.06 -26.30 -28.34
CA ASN A 184 8.29 -27.53 -28.62
C ASN A 184 6.97 -27.55 -27.84
N ARG A 185 5.87 -27.59 -28.60
CA ARG A 185 4.49 -27.36 -28.18
C ARG A 185 3.79 -28.69 -27.92
N SER A 186 3.16 -28.83 -26.75
CA SER A 186 2.21 -29.93 -26.48
C SER A 186 0.95 -29.37 -25.80
N ASP A 187 -0.21 -30.00 -26.03
CA ASP A 187 -1.50 -29.62 -25.43
C ASP A 187 -1.42 -29.43 -23.91
N ARG A 188 -0.55 -30.22 -23.26
CA ARG A 188 -0.27 -30.15 -21.82
C ARG A 188 0.19 -28.77 -21.32
N MET A 189 0.93 -28.01 -22.12
CA MET A 189 1.42 -26.69 -21.72
C MET A 189 0.30 -25.64 -21.72
N ARG A 190 -0.68 -25.74 -22.63
CA ARG A 190 -1.83 -24.83 -22.68
C ARG A 190 -2.69 -24.97 -21.42
N ASP A 191 -2.94 -26.21 -21.00
CA ASP A 191 -3.73 -26.48 -19.80
C ASP A 191 -3.05 -25.99 -18.52
N VAL A 192 -1.72 -26.11 -18.44
CA VAL A 192 -0.95 -25.57 -17.30
C VAL A 192 -1.10 -24.05 -17.21
N LEU A 193 -0.99 -23.32 -18.33
CA LEU A 193 -1.10 -21.86 -18.33
C LEU A 193 -2.51 -21.36 -18.03
N ALA A 194 -3.53 -22.06 -18.54
CA ALA A 194 -4.92 -21.78 -18.18
C ALA A 194 -5.14 -21.99 -16.67
N THR A 195 -4.54 -23.03 -16.09
CA THR A 195 -4.59 -23.28 -14.65
C THR A 195 -3.87 -22.20 -13.85
N ILE A 196 -2.67 -21.76 -14.27
CA ILE A 196 -1.94 -20.64 -13.62
C ILE A 196 -2.81 -19.37 -13.59
N GLN A 197 -3.43 -19.02 -14.73
CA GLN A 197 -4.26 -17.82 -14.80
C GLN A 197 -5.51 -17.94 -13.95
N ALA A 198 -6.13 -19.12 -13.91
CA ALA A 198 -7.28 -19.38 -13.03
C ALA A 198 -6.92 -19.30 -11.55
N ASP A 199 -5.79 -19.90 -11.14
CA ASP A 199 -5.29 -19.84 -9.76
C ASP A 199 -4.98 -18.38 -9.35
N GLN A 200 -4.33 -17.62 -10.23
CA GLN A 200 -4.04 -16.20 -10.01
C GLN A 200 -5.33 -15.36 -9.93
N ASP A 201 -6.29 -15.57 -10.83
CA ASP A 201 -7.57 -14.83 -10.82
C ASP A 201 -8.40 -15.14 -9.57
N ALA A 202 -8.41 -16.40 -9.12
CA ALA A 202 -9.05 -16.79 -7.86
C ALA A 202 -8.44 -16.04 -6.66
N VAL A 203 -7.11 -15.90 -6.63
CA VAL A 203 -6.43 -15.09 -5.60
C VAL A 203 -6.75 -13.60 -5.75
N ILE A 204 -6.79 -13.05 -6.96
CA ILE A 204 -7.12 -11.65 -7.21
C ILE A 204 -8.55 -11.34 -6.75
N ARG A 205 -9.51 -12.21 -7.05
CA ARG A 205 -10.94 -12.01 -6.78
C ARG A 205 -11.41 -12.45 -5.40
N ALA A 206 -10.55 -13.10 -4.60
CA ALA A 206 -10.89 -13.49 -3.23
C ALA A 206 -11.34 -12.28 -2.39
N GLY A 207 -12.23 -12.47 -1.43
CA GLY A 207 -12.78 -11.37 -0.62
C GLY A 207 -11.73 -10.62 0.21
N SER A 208 -12.06 -9.40 0.65
CA SER A 208 -11.21 -8.56 1.52
C SER A 208 -11.26 -8.94 3.00
N ARG A 209 -12.02 -9.96 3.40
CA ARG A 209 -12.24 -10.26 4.83
C ARG A 209 -11.10 -11.08 5.41
N GLY A 210 -10.44 -10.55 6.44
CA GLY A 210 -9.32 -11.22 7.10
C GLY A 210 -8.01 -11.08 6.31
N ALA A 211 -7.06 -11.96 6.62
CA ALA A 211 -5.75 -12.00 5.99
C ALA A 211 -5.69 -13.12 4.94
N LEU A 212 -5.42 -12.76 3.69
CA LEU A 212 -5.09 -13.69 2.63
C LEU A 212 -3.58 -13.69 2.41
N VAL A 213 -2.95 -14.85 2.58
CA VAL A 213 -1.54 -15.07 2.27
C VAL A 213 -1.43 -15.63 0.85
N VAL A 214 -0.62 -14.99 0.02
CA VAL A 214 -0.20 -15.45 -1.29
C VAL A 214 1.23 -15.96 -1.17
N ASP A 215 1.36 -17.27 -0.91
CA ASP A 215 2.63 -17.96 -0.71
C ASP A 215 3.11 -18.53 -2.05
N GLY A 216 4.29 -18.17 -2.51
CA GLY A 216 4.77 -18.71 -3.78
C GLY A 216 6.24 -18.44 -4.01
N GLY A 217 6.87 -19.23 -4.87
CA GLY A 217 8.29 -19.09 -5.14
C GLY A 217 8.65 -17.94 -6.09
N PRO A 218 9.94 -17.79 -6.43
CA PRO A 218 10.39 -16.85 -7.47
C PRO A 218 9.76 -17.17 -8.83
N GLY A 219 9.45 -16.13 -9.59
CA GLY A 219 8.93 -16.24 -10.96
C GLY A 219 7.48 -16.73 -11.10
N THR A 220 6.74 -16.83 -9.99
CA THR A 220 5.31 -17.22 -9.95
C THR A 220 4.34 -16.03 -10.13
N GLY A 221 4.85 -14.80 -10.17
CA GLY A 221 4.06 -13.59 -10.43
C GLY A 221 3.35 -12.97 -9.22
N LYS A 222 3.70 -13.38 -7.99
CA LYS A 222 3.09 -12.91 -6.73
C LYS A 222 2.84 -11.41 -6.62
N THR A 223 3.86 -10.60 -6.90
CA THR A 223 3.74 -9.13 -6.84
C THR A 223 2.68 -8.61 -7.80
N VAL A 224 2.65 -9.12 -9.04
CA VAL A 224 1.64 -8.73 -10.02
C VAL A 224 0.25 -9.14 -9.55
N VAL A 225 0.10 -10.34 -8.98
CA VAL A 225 -1.15 -10.78 -8.34
C VAL A 225 -1.58 -9.82 -7.22
N ALA A 226 -0.65 -9.38 -6.37
CA ALA A 226 -0.90 -8.41 -5.30
C ALA A 226 -1.41 -7.06 -5.82
N LEU A 227 -0.79 -6.55 -6.89
CA LEU A 227 -1.16 -5.27 -7.51
C LEU A 227 -2.54 -5.35 -8.18
N HIS A 228 -2.79 -6.41 -8.95
CA HIS A 228 -4.11 -6.64 -9.54
C HIS A 228 -5.18 -6.84 -8.46
N ARG A 229 -4.87 -7.57 -7.39
CA ARG A 229 -5.76 -7.74 -6.25
C ARG A 229 -6.09 -6.40 -5.58
N SER A 230 -5.09 -5.54 -5.37
CA SER A 230 -5.30 -4.19 -4.80
C SER A 230 -6.32 -3.39 -5.62
N ALA A 231 -6.16 -3.41 -6.95
CA ALA A 231 -7.08 -2.74 -7.86
C ALA A 231 -8.47 -3.39 -7.92
N TYR A 232 -8.54 -4.72 -7.90
CA TYR A 232 -9.81 -5.44 -7.83
C TYR A 232 -10.58 -5.11 -6.55
N LEU A 233 -9.91 -5.12 -5.39
CA LEU A 233 -10.55 -4.86 -4.11
C LEU A 233 -11.09 -3.43 -4.00
N LEU A 234 -10.36 -2.43 -4.50
CA LEU A 234 -10.84 -1.04 -4.58
C LEU A 234 -12.12 -0.90 -5.42
N TYR A 235 -12.24 -1.70 -6.48
CA TYR A 235 -13.43 -1.76 -7.32
C TYR A 235 -14.58 -2.56 -6.70
N ALA A 236 -14.29 -3.75 -6.17
CA ALA A 236 -15.27 -4.74 -5.73
C ALA A 236 -15.83 -4.46 -4.33
N ASP A 237 -15.07 -3.80 -3.45
CA ASP A 237 -15.48 -3.46 -2.09
C ASP A 237 -15.61 -1.95 -1.91
N PRO A 238 -16.84 -1.39 -2.00
CA PRO A 238 -17.08 0.05 -1.84
C PRO A 238 -16.61 0.62 -0.50
N ARG A 239 -16.39 -0.21 0.52
CA ARG A 239 -15.84 0.25 1.81
C ARG A 239 -14.41 0.74 1.65
N LEU A 240 -13.62 0.11 0.77
CA LEU A 240 -12.24 0.50 0.50
C LEU A 240 -12.17 1.82 -0.30
N GLY A 241 -13.06 2.03 -1.26
CA GLY A 241 -13.08 3.24 -2.10
C GLY A 241 -13.64 4.51 -1.46
N ARG A 242 -14.32 4.43 -0.31
CA ARG A 242 -14.96 5.59 0.36
C ARG A 242 -14.07 6.30 1.40
N HIS A 243 -12.88 5.79 1.69
CA HIS A 243 -11.97 6.42 2.65
C HIS A 243 -11.24 7.60 2.03
N ARG A 244 -11.37 8.79 2.63
CA ARG A 244 -10.78 10.06 2.17
C ARG A 244 -9.24 10.04 2.04
N ARG A 245 -8.54 9.04 2.62
CA ARG A 245 -7.06 8.96 2.69
C ARG A 245 -6.44 7.81 1.86
N GLY A 246 -7.21 7.20 0.96
CA GLY A 246 -6.80 5.98 0.25
C GLY A 246 -7.06 4.77 1.13
N GLY A 247 -8.06 3.96 0.79
CA GLY A 247 -8.48 2.82 1.63
C GLY A 247 -7.50 1.65 1.64
N VAL A 248 -6.46 1.70 0.80
CA VAL A 248 -5.45 0.64 0.66
C VAL A 248 -4.05 1.19 0.84
N LEU A 249 -3.26 0.55 1.72
CA LEU A 249 -1.82 0.77 1.86
C LEU A 249 -1.07 -0.38 1.21
N PHE A 250 -0.08 -0.08 0.38
CA PHE A 250 0.83 -1.05 -0.22
C PHE A 250 2.23 -0.86 0.36
N VAL A 251 2.72 -1.86 1.07
CA VAL A 251 4.02 -1.87 1.74
C VAL A 251 4.98 -2.76 0.97
N GLY A 252 6.07 -2.18 0.47
CA GLY A 252 7.12 -2.91 -0.23
C GLY A 252 8.47 -2.93 0.52
N PRO A 253 9.40 -3.79 0.09
CA PRO A 253 10.68 -4.01 0.78
C PRO A 253 11.64 -2.83 0.71
N HIS A 254 11.72 -2.11 -0.42
CA HIS A 254 12.69 -1.03 -0.63
C HIS A 254 12.28 -0.05 -1.73
N GLN A 255 12.90 1.15 -1.74
CA GLN A 255 12.55 2.26 -2.63
C GLN A 255 12.68 1.93 -4.14
N PRO A 256 13.75 1.28 -4.64
CA PRO A 256 13.83 0.88 -6.05
C PRO A 256 12.67 0.00 -6.52
N TYR A 257 12.18 -0.89 -5.65
CA TYR A 257 11.01 -1.72 -5.94
C TYR A 257 9.71 -0.90 -5.94
N LEU A 258 9.54 0.05 -5.00
CA LEU A 258 8.35 0.89 -4.97
C LEU A 258 8.22 1.78 -6.21
N ALA A 259 9.34 2.26 -6.76
CA ALA A 259 9.34 3.01 -8.01
C ALA A 259 8.74 2.19 -9.17
N TYR A 260 9.07 0.90 -9.24
CA TYR A 260 8.46 -0.01 -10.22
C TYR A 260 6.96 -0.17 -9.97
N VAL A 261 6.54 -0.39 -8.72
CA VAL A 261 5.12 -0.54 -8.37
C VAL A 261 4.30 0.72 -8.68
N ALA A 262 4.87 1.90 -8.42
CA ALA A 262 4.24 3.20 -8.66
C ALA A 262 3.91 3.45 -10.14
N ASP A 263 4.62 2.80 -11.08
CA ASP A 263 4.33 2.89 -12.52
C ASP A 263 3.21 1.94 -12.98
N VAL A 264 2.99 0.85 -12.23
CA VAL A 264 2.06 -0.23 -12.57
C VAL A 264 0.65 0.07 -12.07
N LEU A 265 0.45 0.52 -10.83
CA LEU A 265 -0.91 0.77 -10.29
C LEU A 265 -1.70 1.82 -11.09
N PRO A 266 -1.12 2.95 -11.53
CA PRO A 266 -1.82 3.89 -12.42
C PRO A 266 -2.20 3.26 -13.76
N SER A 267 -1.45 2.25 -14.23
CA SER A 267 -1.78 1.50 -15.45
C SER A 267 -3.02 0.61 -15.29
N LEU A 268 -3.37 0.29 -14.04
CA LEU A 268 -4.58 -0.45 -13.68
C LEU A 268 -5.78 0.48 -13.40
N GLY A 269 -5.58 1.80 -13.52
CA GLY A 269 -6.64 2.80 -13.34
C GLY A 269 -6.91 3.19 -11.88
N GLU A 270 -5.96 2.96 -10.98
CA GLU A 270 -6.11 3.25 -9.54
C GLU A 270 -5.10 4.29 -9.06
N GLU A 271 -5.62 5.37 -8.44
CA GLU A 271 -4.84 6.40 -7.75
C GLU A 271 -5.09 6.39 -6.23
N GLY A 272 -5.96 5.50 -5.74
CA GLY A 272 -6.39 5.41 -4.32
C GLY A 272 -5.52 4.54 -3.41
N VAL A 273 -4.35 4.11 -3.88
CA VAL A 273 -3.40 3.26 -3.12
C VAL A 273 -2.24 4.10 -2.63
N GLN A 274 -2.02 4.12 -1.32
CA GLN A 274 -0.81 4.70 -0.73
C GLN A 274 0.32 3.68 -0.80
N ILE A 275 1.50 4.08 -1.28
CA ILE A 275 2.64 3.18 -1.47
C ILE A 275 3.79 3.66 -0.57
N CYS A 276 4.35 2.78 0.24
CA CYS A 276 5.45 3.13 1.14
C CYS A 276 6.34 1.92 1.49
N THR A 277 7.50 2.19 2.08
CA THR A 277 8.25 1.19 2.85
C THR A 277 7.85 1.28 4.32
N LEU A 278 8.20 0.28 5.13
CA LEU A 278 8.01 0.36 6.59
C LEU A 278 8.72 1.56 7.22
N ARG A 279 9.87 1.96 6.67
CA ARG A 279 10.64 3.10 7.18
C ARG A 279 9.89 4.42 7.00
N ASP A 280 9.11 4.55 5.95
CA ASP A 280 8.38 5.78 5.64
C ASP A 280 7.18 6.00 6.58
N LEU A 281 6.77 4.98 7.35
CA LEU A 281 5.66 5.07 8.31
C LEU A 281 5.99 5.96 9.52
N VAL A 282 7.28 6.20 9.78
CA VAL A 282 7.78 7.01 10.89
C VAL A 282 8.78 8.07 10.41
N PRO A 283 8.76 9.30 10.96
CA PRO A 283 9.65 10.37 10.52
C PRO A 283 11.15 10.03 10.61
N GLU A 284 11.55 9.29 11.66
CA GLU A 284 12.94 8.91 11.92
C GLU A 284 13.50 7.90 10.90
N GLY A 285 12.63 7.23 10.13
CA GLY A 285 13.05 6.16 9.23
C GLY A 285 14.01 6.60 8.12
N ALA A 286 13.97 7.88 7.72
CA ALA A 286 14.90 8.44 6.74
C ALA A 286 16.34 8.57 7.27
N SER A 287 16.49 8.79 8.58
CA SER A 287 17.80 8.93 9.25
C SER A 287 18.28 7.65 9.92
N ALA A 288 17.42 6.65 10.09
CA ALA A 288 17.73 5.44 10.84
C ALA A 288 18.76 4.55 10.12
N THR A 289 19.79 4.13 10.85
CA THR A 289 20.84 3.25 10.33
C THR A 289 20.52 1.78 10.57
N ALA A 290 21.21 0.87 9.86
CA ALA A 290 21.13 -0.55 10.18
C ALA A 290 21.71 -0.83 11.56
N GLU A 291 21.06 -1.71 12.31
CA GLU A 291 21.61 -2.22 13.57
C GLU A 291 22.78 -3.16 13.24
N THR A 292 23.92 -2.92 13.88
CA THR A 292 25.16 -3.67 13.61
C THR A 292 25.28 -4.93 14.46
N ASP A 293 24.62 -4.96 15.62
CA ASP A 293 24.62 -6.11 16.51
C ASP A 293 23.36 -6.98 16.26
N PRO A 294 23.51 -8.21 15.73
CA PRO A 294 22.38 -9.08 15.41
C PRO A 294 21.61 -9.52 16.67
N ASP A 295 22.26 -9.63 17.83
CA ASP A 295 21.58 -9.98 19.08
C ASP A 295 20.65 -8.83 19.52
N VAL A 296 21.12 -7.59 19.37
CA VAL A 296 20.32 -6.39 19.67
C VAL A 296 19.12 -6.27 18.73
N ALA A 297 19.34 -6.50 17.44
CA ALA A 297 18.26 -6.51 16.44
C ALA A 297 17.19 -7.56 16.78
N LEU A 298 17.61 -8.77 17.17
CA LEU A 298 16.71 -9.86 17.57
C LEU A 298 15.92 -9.55 18.85
N LEU A 299 16.54 -8.90 19.84
CA LEU A 299 15.86 -8.51 21.07
C LEU A 299 14.76 -7.47 20.80
N LYS A 300 15.00 -6.54 19.87
CA LYS A 300 14.05 -5.49 19.48
C LYS A 300 12.94 -5.99 18.54
N SER A 301 13.18 -7.08 17.80
CA SER A 301 12.27 -7.60 16.77
C SER A 301 10.96 -8.22 17.31
N SER A 302 10.87 -8.46 18.61
CA SER A 302 9.73 -9.13 19.25
C SER A 302 8.56 -8.19 19.51
N SER A 303 7.33 -8.70 19.29
CA SER A 303 6.10 -7.99 19.70
C SER A 303 6.03 -7.69 21.21
N ASP A 304 6.75 -8.43 22.04
CA ASP A 304 6.82 -8.16 23.47
C ASP A 304 7.59 -6.89 23.80
N MET A 305 8.59 -6.52 22.99
CA MET A 305 9.29 -5.25 23.14
C MET A 305 8.35 -4.09 22.82
N VAL A 306 7.50 -4.24 21.80
CA VAL A 306 6.44 -3.26 21.48
C VAL A 306 5.47 -3.09 22.65
N LYS A 307 5.07 -4.18 23.31
CA LYS A 307 4.23 -4.13 24.52
C LYS A 307 4.92 -3.44 25.71
N ALA A 308 6.24 -3.29 25.72
CA ALA A 308 6.95 -2.55 26.76
C ALA A 308 6.60 -1.05 26.71
N ILE A 309 6.26 -0.51 25.53
CA ILE A 309 5.83 0.89 25.36
C ILE A 309 4.54 1.18 26.14
N GLU A 310 3.58 0.26 26.14
CA GLU A 310 2.34 0.43 26.92
C GLU A 310 2.64 0.55 28.42
N ARG A 311 3.59 -0.25 28.94
CA ARG A 311 4.00 -0.18 30.35
C ARG A 311 4.80 1.09 30.66
N ALA A 312 5.62 1.52 29.70
CA ALA A 312 6.37 2.77 29.78
C ALA A 312 5.42 3.98 29.86
N ALA A 313 4.40 4.04 29.00
CA ALA A 313 3.39 5.10 29.04
C ALA A 313 2.60 5.08 30.37
N ARG A 314 2.11 3.91 30.79
CA ARG A 314 1.33 3.77 32.05
C ARG A 314 2.09 4.20 33.31
N PHE A 315 3.42 4.15 33.31
CA PHE A 315 4.22 4.62 34.45
C PHE A 315 3.95 6.10 34.75
N TYR A 316 3.64 6.89 33.71
CA TYR A 316 3.34 8.31 33.81
C TYR A 316 1.84 8.62 33.96
N GLU A 317 0.99 7.61 34.15
CA GLU A 317 -0.48 7.73 34.28
C GLU A 317 -0.92 7.42 35.71
N THR A 318 -0.27 8.02 36.72
CA THR A 318 -0.55 7.71 38.14
C THR A 318 -1.29 8.88 38.80
N PRO A 319 -2.55 8.70 39.23
CA PRO A 319 -3.32 9.77 39.86
C PRO A 319 -2.73 10.17 41.23
N PRO A 320 -2.82 11.45 41.62
CA PRO A 320 -2.43 11.90 42.95
C PRO A 320 -3.23 11.20 44.06
N THR A 321 -2.52 10.64 45.06
CA THR A 321 -3.16 9.94 46.20
C THR A 321 -3.51 10.87 47.37
N ARG A 322 -3.12 12.14 47.31
CA ARG A 322 -3.41 13.15 48.32
C ARG A 322 -4.32 14.20 47.73
N GLY A 323 -5.45 14.44 48.37
CA GLY A 323 -6.33 15.55 47.99
C GLY A 323 -5.68 16.91 48.24
N MET A 324 -6.12 17.91 47.49
CA MET A 324 -5.65 19.30 47.59
C MET A 324 -6.82 20.27 47.66
N THR A 325 -6.57 21.50 48.10
CA THR A 325 -7.59 22.55 48.12
C THR A 325 -7.25 23.52 47.01
N VAL A 326 -8.19 23.76 46.11
CA VAL A 326 -8.05 24.65 44.96
C VAL A 326 -8.73 25.97 45.31
N SER A 327 -7.95 27.05 45.35
CA SER A 327 -8.45 28.37 45.74
C SER A 327 -8.83 29.16 44.51
N THR A 328 -10.13 29.40 44.33
CA THR A 328 -10.65 30.23 43.23
C THR A 328 -11.05 31.62 43.75
N PRO A 329 -11.23 32.63 42.88
CA PRO A 329 -11.73 33.95 43.29
C PRO A 329 -13.08 33.93 44.01
N TRP A 330 -13.84 32.84 43.91
CA TRP A 330 -15.19 32.70 44.45
C TRP A 330 -15.25 31.80 45.68
N ALA A 331 -14.54 30.67 45.67
CA ALA A 331 -14.51 29.73 46.79
C ALA A 331 -13.24 28.85 46.80
N ASP A 332 -12.94 28.29 47.97
CA ASP A 332 -11.98 27.21 48.14
C ASP A 332 -12.69 25.86 47.96
N VAL A 333 -12.34 25.11 46.91
CA VAL A 333 -12.95 23.81 46.60
C VAL A 333 -11.96 22.69 46.96
N ARG A 334 -12.45 21.67 47.67
CA ARG A 334 -11.61 20.52 48.05
C ARG A 334 -11.65 19.45 46.96
N LEU A 335 -10.48 19.16 46.38
CA LEU A 335 -10.26 18.06 45.44
C LEU A 335 -9.74 16.85 46.20
N SER A 336 -10.50 15.75 46.21
CA SER A 336 -10.21 14.50 46.89
C SER A 336 -9.32 13.57 46.03
N ALA A 337 -8.83 12.47 46.61
CA ALA A 337 -8.10 11.46 45.84
C ALA A 337 -9.03 10.68 44.90
N ASP A 338 -10.30 10.51 45.29
CA ASP A 338 -11.32 9.84 44.48
C ASP A 338 -11.69 10.69 43.26
N ASP A 339 -11.74 12.03 43.40
CA ASP A 339 -11.98 12.95 42.28
C ASP A 339 -10.85 12.89 41.24
N TRP A 340 -9.61 12.76 41.69
CA TRP A 340 -8.47 12.58 40.80
C TRP A 340 -8.54 11.25 40.05
N ALA A 341 -8.95 10.18 40.72
CA ALA A 341 -9.13 8.87 40.10
C ALA A 341 -10.26 8.91 39.06
N GLU A 342 -11.40 9.53 39.39
CA GLU A 342 -12.54 9.72 38.49
C GLU A 342 -12.12 10.49 37.22
N ALA A 343 -11.43 11.62 37.37
CA ALA A 343 -10.96 12.39 36.23
C ALA A 343 -9.95 11.62 35.36
N PHE A 344 -9.10 10.77 35.96
CA PHE A 344 -8.12 9.96 35.24
C PHE A 344 -8.75 8.75 34.52
N GLU A 345 -9.96 8.35 34.92
CA GLU A 345 -10.76 7.32 34.24
C GLU A 345 -11.63 7.87 33.10
N ALA A 346 -11.78 9.20 33.00
CA ALA A 346 -12.60 9.87 31.98
C ALA A 346 -12.16 9.57 30.52
N PRO A 347 -10.85 9.50 30.19
CA PRO A 347 -10.43 9.21 28.83
C PRO A 347 -10.89 7.83 28.35
N GLY A 348 -11.63 7.80 27.25
CA GLY A 348 -12.11 6.56 26.64
C GLY A 348 -10.98 5.65 26.14
N PRO A 349 -11.25 4.35 25.96
CA PRO A 349 -10.26 3.41 25.42
C PRO A 349 -9.83 3.84 24.01
N GLY A 350 -8.51 3.95 23.80
CA GLY A 350 -7.91 4.33 22.52
C GLY A 350 -7.57 5.83 22.38
N VAL A 351 -7.86 6.65 23.38
CA VAL A 351 -7.38 8.05 23.41
C VAL A 351 -5.87 8.08 23.69
N PRO A 352 -5.06 8.78 22.88
CA PRO A 352 -3.61 8.88 23.13
C PRO A 352 -3.30 9.64 24.42
N HIS A 353 -2.17 9.30 25.09
CA HIS A 353 -1.78 9.87 26.39
C HIS A 353 -1.80 11.40 26.43
N ASN A 354 -1.16 12.06 25.46
CA ASN A 354 -1.04 13.51 25.44
C ASN A 354 -2.39 14.20 25.18
N GLU A 355 -3.29 13.55 24.42
CA GLU A 355 -4.64 14.05 24.16
C GLU A 355 -5.60 13.79 25.32
N ALA A 356 -5.42 12.68 26.04
CA ALA A 356 -6.19 12.33 27.23
C ALA A 356 -6.08 13.41 28.31
N ARG A 357 -4.96 14.12 28.39
CA ARG A 357 -4.76 15.24 29.31
C ARG A 357 -5.82 16.34 29.17
N ASP A 358 -6.25 16.64 27.94
CA ASP A 358 -7.29 17.66 27.71
C ASP A 358 -8.65 17.18 28.27
N GLN A 359 -8.97 15.89 28.10
CA GLN A 359 -10.20 15.28 28.64
C GLN A 359 -10.17 15.20 30.17
N ILE A 360 -9.03 14.82 30.76
CA ILE A 360 -8.84 14.84 32.21
C ILE A 360 -9.04 16.25 32.76
N TRP A 361 -8.52 17.26 32.07
CA TRP A 361 -8.71 18.66 32.47
C TRP A 361 -10.18 19.06 32.41
N GLU A 362 -10.89 18.74 31.33
CA GLU A 362 -12.33 19.00 31.19
C GLU A 362 -13.15 18.32 32.28
N GLU A 363 -12.83 17.06 32.62
CA GLU A 363 -13.52 16.35 33.71
C GLU A 363 -13.24 16.98 35.08
N LEU A 364 -11.98 17.36 35.36
CA LEU A 364 -11.64 18.09 36.59
C LEU A 364 -12.41 19.42 36.69
N LEU A 365 -12.61 20.13 35.57
CA LEU A 365 -13.44 21.33 35.56
C LEU A 365 -14.89 21.01 35.94
N THR A 366 -15.47 19.95 35.37
CA THR A 366 -16.84 19.49 35.67
C THR A 366 -16.99 19.13 37.14
N ILE A 367 -16.10 18.31 37.69
CA ILE A 367 -16.12 17.90 39.10
C ILE A 367 -16.00 19.10 40.04
N LEU A 368 -15.12 20.06 39.71
CA LEU A 368 -14.93 21.27 40.52
C LEU A 368 -16.10 22.24 40.41
N LEU A 369 -16.76 22.33 39.24
CA LEU A 369 -17.97 23.12 39.04
C LEU A 369 -19.15 22.53 39.81
N ASP A 370 -19.34 21.21 39.78
CA ASP A 370 -20.44 20.53 40.49
C ASP A 370 -20.32 20.65 42.02
N LYS A 371 -19.10 20.86 42.53
CA LYS A 371 -18.83 21.12 43.95
C LYS A 371 -18.97 22.59 44.34
N HIS A 372 -19.21 23.47 43.36
CA HIS A 372 -19.42 24.89 43.57
C HIS A 372 -20.93 25.19 43.60
N ASP A 373 -21.43 25.77 44.68
CA ASP A 373 -22.88 26.00 44.88
C ASP A 373 -23.44 27.22 44.09
N ASP A 374 -22.57 28.07 43.52
CA ASP A 374 -22.99 29.27 42.77
C ASP A 374 -23.05 29.07 41.24
N ASP A 375 -24.01 29.76 40.61
CA ASP A 375 -24.27 29.77 39.17
C ASP A 375 -23.22 30.61 38.41
N ILE A 376 -22.01 30.05 38.27
CA ILE A 376 -20.86 30.69 37.59
C ILE A 376 -20.77 30.21 36.13
N ALA A 377 -20.53 31.14 35.20
CA ALA A 377 -20.29 30.78 33.80
C ALA A 377 -19.04 29.87 33.67
N PRO A 378 -19.16 28.67 33.07
CA PRO A 378 -18.07 27.70 32.98
C PRO A 378 -16.75 28.24 32.40
N ASP A 379 -16.84 29.16 31.43
CA ASP A 379 -15.66 29.77 30.78
C ASP A 379 -14.84 30.68 31.71
N LEU A 380 -15.48 31.31 32.69
CA LEU A 380 -14.78 32.14 33.68
C LEU A 380 -14.09 31.26 34.73
N PHE A 381 -14.78 30.21 35.18
CA PHE A 381 -14.26 29.26 36.14
C PHE A 381 -13.07 28.48 35.58
N GLY A 382 -13.18 27.97 34.35
CA GLY A 382 -12.09 27.28 33.67
C GLY A 382 -10.85 28.15 33.46
N ARG A 383 -11.01 29.46 33.22
CA ARG A 383 -9.88 30.39 33.15
C ARG A 383 -9.20 30.59 34.50
N ALA A 384 -9.97 30.74 35.58
CA ALA A 384 -9.39 30.87 36.92
C ALA A 384 -8.58 29.63 37.32
N LEU A 385 -9.10 28.43 37.05
CA LEU A 385 -8.41 27.17 37.35
C LEU A 385 -7.12 26.98 36.56
N ARG A 386 -7.05 27.46 35.31
CA ARG A 386 -5.81 27.44 34.53
C ARG A 386 -4.71 28.36 35.10
N HIS A 387 -5.05 29.34 35.93
CA HIS A 387 -4.09 30.22 36.60
C HIS A 387 -3.67 29.72 37.98
N ASP A 388 -4.29 28.64 38.50
CA ASP A 388 -3.85 27.99 39.73
C ASP A 388 -2.59 27.15 39.45
N GLU A 389 -1.43 27.67 39.85
CA GLU A 389 -0.14 27.02 39.62
C GLU A 389 0.01 25.68 40.38
N GLU A 390 -0.68 25.51 41.51
CA GLU A 390 -0.57 24.30 42.33
C GLU A 390 -1.36 23.14 41.68
N LEU A 391 -2.58 23.41 41.22
CA LEU A 391 -3.41 22.46 40.49
C LEU A 391 -2.75 22.06 39.16
N VAL A 392 -2.36 23.05 38.35
CA VAL A 392 -1.70 22.81 37.06
C VAL A 392 -0.38 22.07 37.24
N GLY A 393 0.42 22.45 38.24
CA GLY A 393 1.69 21.79 38.56
C GLY A 393 1.51 20.35 39.06
N THR A 394 0.44 20.08 39.80
CA THR A 394 0.11 18.72 40.27
C THR A 394 -0.33 17.82 39.14
N LEU A 395 -1.23 18.31 38.25
CA LEU A 395 -1.60 17.58 37.04
C LEU A 395 -0.38 17.35 36.13
N HIS A 396 0.47 18.36 35.93
CA HIS A 396 1.67 18.21 35.08
C HIS A 396 2.64 17.13 35.60
N ARG A 397 2.75 16.95 36.92
CA ARG A 397 3.57 15.88 37.51
C ARG A 397 2.91 14.49 37.41
N ALA A 398 1.59 14.44 37.55
CA ALA A 398 0.82 13.21 37.52
C ALA A 398 0.52 12.71 36.10
N TRP A 399 0.54 13.61 35.12
CA TRP A 399 0.29 13.35 33.70
C TRP A 399 1.13 14.31 32.81
N PRO A 400 2.46 14.07 32.70
CA PRO A 400 3.33 14.90 31.89
C PRO A 400 3.00 14.78 30.39
N ILE A 401 3.34 15.81 29.60
CA ILE A 401 3.33 15.67 28.13
C ILE A 401 4.65 15.02 27.74
N ILE A 402 4.59 13.94 26.97
CA ILE A 402 5.76 13.12 26.65
C ILE A 402 5.97 13.09 25.15
N GLU A 403 7.20 13.35 24.73
CA GLU A 403 7.65 13.14 23.36
C GLU A 403 7.92 11.63 23.13
N PRO A 404 7.41 11.03 22.04
CA PRO A 404 7.64 9.61 21.74
C PRO A 404 9.10 9.21 21.65
N ALA A 405 9.94 10.07 21.09
CA ALA A 405 11.38 9.83 20.98
C ALA A 405 12.05 9.76 22.35
N ASP A 406 11.66 10.64 23.28
CA ASP A 406 12.21 10.67 24.65
C ASP A 406 11.81 9.42 25.43
N LEU A 407 10.54 8.98 25.34
CA LEU A 407 10.07 7.77 26.01
C LEU A 407 10.90 6.54 25.59
N VAL A 408 11.18 6.41 24.29
CA VAL A 408 11.99 5.30 23.78
C VAL A 408 13.48 5.52 24.12
N GLY A 409 13.97 6.75 24.10
CA GLY A 409 15.34 7.11 24.50
C GLY A 409 15.64 6.73 25.96
N ASP A 410 14.67 6.90 26.85
CA ASP A 410 14.77 6.52 28.27
C ASP A 410 14.93 5.01 28.46
N LEU A 411 14.30 4.17 27.62
CA LEU A 411 14.49 2.72 27.66
C LEU A 411 15.94 2.31 27.42
N TRP A 412 16.65 3.07 26.59
CA TRP A 412 18.05 2.79 26.25
C TRP A 412 19.07 3.47 27.15
N SER A 413 18.62 4.45 27.95
CA SER A 413 19.47 5.20 28.87
C SER A 413 19.39 4.71 30.32
N VAL A 414 18.22 4.20 30.74
CA VAL A 414 17.94 3.87 32.14
C VAL A 414 17.68 2.36 32.32
N PRO A 415 18.67 1.57 32.79
CA PRO A 415 18.52 0.11 32.91
C PRO A 415 17.43 -0.34 33.87
N ALA A 416 17.12 0.47 34.89
CA ALA A 416 16.03 0.17 35.82
C ALA A 416 14.65 0.34 35.16
N TYR A 417 14.51 1.34 34.31
CA TYR A 417 13.28 1.64 33.58
C TYR A 417 13.00 0.54 32.55
N LEU A 418 14.00 0.15 31.76
CA LEU A 418 13.86 -0.97 30.81
C LEU A 418 13.46 -2.28 31.49
N ARG A 419 14.03 -2.60 32.66
CA ARG A 419 13.64 -3.81 33.43
C ARG A 419 12.20 -3.78 33.93
N MET A 420 11.71 -2.60 34.31
CA MET A 420 10.32 -2.43 34.73
C MET A 420 9.36 -2.63 33.53
N CYS A 421 9.67 -2.05 32.38
CA CYS A 421 8.83 -2.14 31.19
C CYS A 421 8.91 -3.53 30.53
N ALA A 422 10.09 -4.13 30.49
CA ALA A 422 10.38 -5.43 29.86
C ALA A 422 11.01 -6.43 30.86
N PRO A 423 10.22 -6.96 31.81
CA PRO A 423 10.69 -7.85 32.88
C PRO A 423 11.17 -9.23 32.40
N ARG A 424 10.95 -9.58 31.13
CA ARG A 424 11.43 -10.83 30.52
C ARG A 424 12.91 -10.77 30.14
N LEU A 425 13.48 -9.57 30.01
CA LEU A 425 14.88 -9.39 29.62
C LEU A 425 15.81 -9.75 30.77
N GLY A 426 16.84 -10.53 30.46
CA GLY A 426 17.91 -10.81 31.41
C GLY A 426 18.78 -9.57 31.68
N PRO A 427 19.60 -9.58 32.75
CA PRO A 427 20.54 -8.48 33.02
C PRO A 427 21.53 -8.21 31.89
N ASP A 428 21.91 -9.25 31.14
CA ASP A 428 22.83 -9.13 30.00
C ASP A 428 22.14 -8.53 28.77
N ASP A 429 20.90 -8.93 28.49
CA ASP A 429 20.09 -8.36 27.40
C ASP A 429 19.85 -6.86 27.62
N VAL A 430 19.50 -6.48 28.86
CA VAL A 430 19.33 -5.08 29.26
C VAL A 430 20.62 -4.29 28.99
N ARG A 431 21.78 -4.86 29.33
CA ARG A 431 23.09 -4.22 29.13
C ARG A 431 23.41 -4.05 27.64
N LYS A 432 23.11 -5.05 26.80
CA LYS A 432 23.28 -4.97 25.34
C LYS A 432 22.43 -3.87 24.72
N LEU A 433 21.22 -3.66 25.25
CA LEU A 433 20.29 -2.63 24.76
C LEU A 433 20.63 -1.20 25.24
N GLN A 434 21.55 -1.02 26.18
CA GLN A 434 21.96 0.32 26.62
C GLN A 434 22.91 0.97 25.61
N ARG A 435 22.71 2.27 25.35
CA ARG A 435 23.58 3.04 24.44
C ARG A 435 23.95 4.41 25.01
N ALA A 436 25.10 4.92 24.58
CA ALA A 436 25.60 6.23 25.00
C ALA A 436 24.80 7.39 24.39
N ASP A 437 24.41 7.25 23.12
CA ASP A 437 23.50 8.18 22.44
C ASP A 437 22.13 7.50 22.27
N ALA A 438 21.18 7.87 23.13
CA ALA A 438 19.83 7.33 23.11
C ALA A 438 19.00 7.68 21.86
N HIS A 439 19.45 8.64 21.04
CA HIS A 439 18.76 9.10 19.84
C HIS A 439 19.44 8.66 18.54
N ALA A 440 20.50 7.84 18.63
CA ALA A 440 21.11 7.18 17.48
C ALA A 440 20.19 6.05 16.98
N TRP A 441 19.09 6.42 16.32
CA TRP A 441 18.03 5.51 15.91
C TRP A 441 18.50 4.51 14.87
N THR A 442 18.15 3.25 15.10
CA THR A 442 18.33 2.14 14.17
C THR A 442 17.00 1.73 13.56
N ILE A 443 17.03 0.98 12.46
CA ILE A 443 15.82 0.42 11.83
C ILE A 443 15.01 -0.42 12.85
N SER A 444 15.71 -1.16 13.72
CA SER A 444 15.09 -2.00 14.75
C SER A 444 14.38 -1.19 15.85
N ASP A 445 14.64 0.12 15.97
CA ASP A 445 13.94 1.00 16.92
C ASP A 445 12.63 1.56 16.36
N LEU A 446 12.44 1.55 15.04
CA LEU A 446 11.30 2.17 14.37
C LEU A 446 9.95 1.62 14.84
N PRO A 447 9.75 0.31 15.06
CA PRO A 447 8.48 -0.20 15.59
C PRO A 447 8.15 0.32 16.99
N LEU A 448 9.17 0.57 17.82
CA LEU A 448 9.00 1.07 19.18
C LEU A 448 8.64 2.55 19.19
N LEU A 449 9.31 3.33 18.32
CA LEU A 449 8.96 4.74 18.08
C LEU A 449 7.54 4.87 17.53
N ASP A 450 7.15 4.01 16.59
CA ASP A 450 5.80 4.00 16.03
C ASP A 450 4.75 3.72 17.11
N ALA A 451 4.95 2.67 17.90
CA ALA A 451 4.05 2.33 19.00
C ALA A 451 3.98 3.45 20.04
N ALA A 452 5.10 4.11 20.35
CA ALA A 452 5.13 5.26 21.26
C ALA A 452 4.36 6.44 20.68
N ARG A 453 4.51 6.75 19.39
CA ARG A 453 3.78 7.82 18.71
C ARG A 453 2.27 7.58 18.73
N GLN A 454 1.84 6.35 18.48
CA GLN A 454 0.43 6.01 18.51
C GLN A 454 -0.16 6.02 19.93
N ARG A 455 0.59 5.53 20.91
CA ARG A 455 0.13 5.49 22.30
C ARG A 455 0.14 6.87 22.97
N LEU A 456 1.13 7.69 22.67
CA LEU A 456 1.25 9.02 23.26
C LEU A 456 0.48 10.09 22.48
N GLY A 457 0.33 9.92 21.17
CA GLY A 457 -0.22 10.95 20.29
C GLY A 457 0.80 12.06 20.06
N ASP A 458 0.40 13.07 19.31
CA ASP A 458 1.29 14.20 19.02
C ASP A 458 1.16 15.29 20.11
N PRO A 459 2.25 15.64 20.81
CA PRO A 459 2.25 16.58 21.93
C PRO A 459 1.87 18.02 21.53
N GLU A 460 2.07 18.40 20.27
CA GLU A 460 1.62 19.69 19.75
C GLU A 460 0.13 19.69 19.37
N THR A 461 -0.54 18.55 19.38
CA THR A 461 -1.95 18.45 18.96
C THR A 461 -2.85 19.35 19.78
N SER A 462 -2.71 19.37 21.10
CA SER A 462 -3.49 20.28 21.97
C SER A 462 -3.17 21.74 21.66
N ALA A 463 -1.89 22.10 21.53
CA ALA A 463 -1.48 23.46 21.18
C ALA A 463 -1.99 23.90 19.80
N ARG A 464 -1.98 23.01 18.80
CA ARG A 464 -2.51 23.28 17.45
C ARG A 464 -4.03 23.35 17.43
N ARG A 465 -4.74 22.48 18.17
CA ARG A 465 -6.19 22.57 18.37
C ARG A 465 -6.57 23.89 19.04
N GLN A 466 -5.85 24.31 20.08
CA GLN A 466 -6.08 25.58 20.75
C GLN A 466 -5.80 26.78 19.85
N ARG A 467 -4.70 26.78 19.07
CA ARG A 467 -4.42 27.82 18.07
C ARG A 467 -5.51 27.86 17.00
N HIS A 468 -5.95 26.70 16.52
CA HIS A 468 -7.02 26.59 15.53
C HIS A 468 -8.35 27.12 16.11
N ALA A 469 -8.75 26.66 17.29
CA ALA A 469 -9.95 27.15 17.98
C ALA A 469 -9.88 28.66 18.27
N ALA A 470 -8.71 29.18 18.67
CA ALA A 470 -8.50 30.62 18.84
C ALA A 470 -8.59 31.38 17.51
N SER A 471 -8.06 30.82 16.42
CA SER A 471 -8.17 31.42 15.07
C SER A 471 -9.61 31.43 14.57
N VAL A 472 -10.36 30.34 14.79
CA VAL A 472 -11.79 30.23 14.51
C VAL A 472 -12.57 31.24 15.36
N ALA A 473 -12.29 31.35 16.65
CA ALA A 473 -12.94 32.29 17.55
C ALA A 473 -12.64 33.77 17.19
N ALA A 474 -11.40 34.08 16.81
CA ALA A 474 -11.02 35.42 16.36
C ALA A 474 -11.69 35.78 15.03
N GLU A 475 -11.82 34.83 14.11
CA GLU A 475 -12.54 35.03 12.85
C GLU A 475 -14.05 35.18 13.09
N ARG A 476 -14.62 34.40 14.02
CA ARG A 476 -16.01 34.55 14.49
C ARG A 476 -16.26 35.95 15.05
N ALA A 477 -15.39 36.44 15.94
CA ALA A 477 -15.50 37.77 16.52
C ALA A 477 -15.41 38.87 15.45
N ARG A 478 -14.42 38.79 14.55
CA ARG A 478 -14.26 39.76 13.46
C ARG A 478 -15.49 39.83 12.55
N ARG A 479 -16.11 38.70 12.24
CA ARG A 479 -17.31 38.65 11.39
C ARG A 479 -18.57 39.11 12.13
N ALA A 480 -18.68 38.82 13.42
CA ALA A 480 -19.73 39.39 14.26
C ALA A 480 -19.65 40.93 14.25
N ASP A 481 -18.46 41.50 14.37
CA ASP A 481 -18.24 42.96 14.30
C ASP A 481 -18.58 43.54 12.91
N VAL A 482 -18.25 42.83 11.82
CA VAL A 482 -18.61 43.25 10.45
C VAL A 482 -20.13 43.22 10.26
N ILE A 483 -20.82 42.19 10.75
CA ILE A 483 -22.29 42.10 10.68
C ILE A 483 -22.92 43.22 11.49
N ASP A 484 -22.43 43.50 12.70
CA ASP A 484 -22.94 44.59 13.54
C ASP A 484 -22.70 45.96 12.89
N SER A 485 -21.53 46.18 12.28
CA SER A 485 -21.21 47.41 11.54
C SER A 485 -22.07 47.59 10.29
N LEU A 486 -22.38 46.51 9.57
CA LEU A 486 -23.31 46.57 8.43
C LEU A 486 -24.74 46.88 8.89
N LEU A 487 -25.17 46.34 10.03
CA LEU A 487 -26.48 46.64 10.62
C LEU A 487 -26.60 48.10 11.10
N GLN A 488 -25.52 48.70 11.60
CA GLN A 488 -25.49 50.10 12.02
C GLN A 488 -25.53 51.10 10.83
N ASN A 489 -25.16 50.68 9.62
CA ASN A 489 -25.11 51.53 8.42
C ASN A 489 -26.35 51.42 7.51
N VAL A 490 -27.34 50.61 7.88
CA VAL A 490 -28.62 50.50 7.14
C VAL A 490 -29.69 51.31 7.88
N VAL A 491 -30.16 52.40 7.28
CA VAL A 491 -31.41 53.06 7.69
C VAL A 491 -32.56 52.17 7.19
N ILE A 492 -33.28 51.54 8.10
CA ILE A 492 -34.34 50.56 7.76
C ILE A 492 -35.69 51.27 7.72
N ASP A 493 -36.37 51.16 6.57
CA ASP A 493 -37.82 51.27 6.46
C ASP A 493 -38.44 49.92 6.88
N GLU A 494 -39.44 49.98 7.75
CA GLU A 494 -40.05 48.82 8.43
C GLU A 494 -40.71 47.85 7.43
N SER A 495 -39.93 46.91 6.88
CA SER A 495 -40.48 45.71 6.25
C SER A 495 -39.80 44.46 6.81
N GLU A 496 -40.59 43.76 7.61
CA GLU A 496 -40.27 42.51 8.30
C GLU A 496 -39.91 41.40 7.31
N GLY A 497 -38.85 40.65 7.63
CA GLY A 497 -38.58 39.34 7.02
C GLY A 497 -37.10 39.01 6.82
N ALA A 498 -36.29 39.98 6.38
CA ALA A 498 -34.88 39.71 6.05
C ALA A 498 -33.96 39.68 7.29
N MET A 499 -34.25 40.48 8.32
CA MET A 499 -33.36 40.61 9.49
C MET A 499 -33.39 39.38 10.42
N GLY A 500 -34.49 38.61 10.42
CA GLY A 500 -34.60 37.36 11.20
C GLY A 500 -33.74 36.21 10.65
N MET A 501 -33.47 36.20 9.34
CA MET A 501 -32.61 35.18 8.70
C MET A 501 -31.12 35.43 8.91
N VAL A 502 -30.68 36.70 9.03
CA VAL A 502 -29.27 37.05 9.30
C VAL A 502 -28.90 36.87 10.79
N ARG A 503 -29.89 36.94 11.70
CA ARG A 503 -29.72 36.66 13.13
C ARG A 503 -29.74 35.17 13.51
N GLY A 504 -30.01 34.28 12.54
CA GLY A 504 -29.96 32.84 12.79
C GLY A 504 -28.53 32.38 13.06
N ARG A 505 -28.28 31.76 14.22
CA ARG A 505 -27.00 31.09 14.56
C ARG A 505 -26.51 30.20 13.41
N ASP A 506 -27.43 29.54 12.70
CA ASP A 506 -27.15 28.65 11.57
C ASP A 506 -26.48 29.33 10.36
N LEU A 507 -26.77 30.61 10.07
CA LEU A 507 -26.14 31.34 8.96
C LEU A 507 -24.75 31.86 9.38
N GLN A 508 -24.57 32.19 10.66
CA GLN A 508 -23.27 32.60 11.21
C GLN A 508 -22.29 31.42 11.27
N GLU A 509 -22.78 30.20 11.53
CA GLU A 509 -22.00 28.98 11.51
C GLU A 509 -21.63 28.54 10.08
N SER A 510 -22.53 28.67 9.09
CA SER A 510 -22.25 28.24 7.71
C SER A 510 -21.28 29.14 6.94
N LEU A 511 -21.06 30.36 7.41
CA LEU A 511 -20.13 31.31 6.77
C LEU A 511 -18.67 31.01 7.10
N ILE A 512 -18.37 30.30 8.20
CA ILE A 512 -17.00 30.07 8.69
C ILE A 512 -16.32 29.00 7.84
N ASP A 513 -15.32 29.41 7.08
CA ASP A 513 -14.49 28.48 6.32
C ASP A 513 -13.40 27.89 7.22
N GLU A 514 -13.79 26.93 8.06
CA GLU A 514 -12.86 26.16 8.89
C GLU A 514 -11.83 25.39 8.06
N ALA A 515 -12.07 25.19 6.75
CA ALA A 515 -11.21 24.50 5.81
C ALA A 515 -10.16 25.40 5.13
N ALA A 516 -10.35 26.73 5.10
CA ALA A 516 -9.32 27.69 4.68
C ALA A 516 -8.24 27.92 5.75
N LEU A 517 -8.48 27.48 6.98
CA LEU A 517 -7.46 27.43 8.03
C LEU A 517 -6.59 26.20 7.79
N PRO A 518 -5.24 26.29 7.93
CA PRO A 518 -4.37 25.14 7.76
C PRO A 518 -4.80 24.03 8.72
N GLY A 519 -5.38 22.97 8.16
CA GLY A 519 -5.83 21.81 8.91
C GLY A 519 -4.64 21.08 9.54
N THR A 520 -4.85 20.54 10.73
CA THR A 520 -3.98 19.52 11.33
C THR A 520 -4.18 18.22 10.56
N ASP A 521 -3.63 18.09 9.35
CA ASP A 521 -3.69 16.82 8.65
C ASP A 521 -2.56 15.92 9.21
N PRO A 522 -2.87 14.89 10.02
CA PRO A 522 -1.88 13.89 10.39
C PRO A 522 -1.29 13.26 9.13
N SER A 523 -0.04 12.79 9.24
CA SER A 523 0.69 12.14 8.14
C SER A 523 -0.24 11.22 7.31
N PRO A 524 -0.21 11.29 5.97
CA PRO A 524 -1.05 10.45 5.12
C PRO A 524 -0.86 8.95 5.37
N LEU A 525 0.28 8.56 5.97
CA LEU A 525 0.62 7.18 6.34
C LEU A 525 0.23 6.80 7.78
N ALA A 526 -0.39 7.71 8.54
CA ALA A 526 -0.84 7.42 9.91
C ALA A 526 -2.06 6.48 9.96
N GLY A 527 -2.80 6.35 8.86
CA GLY A 527 -4.02 5.55 8.79
C GLY A 527 -5.22 6.19 9.51
N PRO A 528 -6.24 5.40 9.88
CA PRO A 528 -6.37 3.96 9.61
C PRO A 528 -6.63 3.66 8.13
N PHE A 529 -6.09 2.53 7.67
CA PHE A 529 -6.34 1.94 6.35
C PHE A 529 -7.37 0.81 6.44
N ALA A 530 -8.19 0.69 5.41
CA ALA A 530 -9.23 -0.33 5.38
C ALA A 530 -8.71 -1.70 4.90
N HIS A 531 -7.63 -1.71 4.10
CA HIS A 531 -6.88 -2.89 3.68
C HIS A 531 -5.38 -2.57 3.59
N VAL A 532 -4.52 -3.54 3.90
CA VAL A 532 -3.06 -3.40 3.76
C VAL A 532 -2.50 -4.56 2.94
N VAL A 533 -1.71 -4.24 1.93
CA VAL A 533 -0.96 -5.20 1.12
C VAL A 533 0.50 -5.12 1.55
N VAL A 534 1.11 -6.27 1.83
CA VAL A 534 2.51 -6.38 2.24
C VAL A 534 3.20 -7.33 1.30
N ASP A 535 4.16 -6.84 0.50
CA ASP A 535 5.02 -7.69 -0.32
C ASP A 535 6.34 -7.98 0.38
N GLU A 536 6.95 -9.13 0.07
CA GLU A 536 8.10 -9.71 0.77
C GLU A 536 7.88 -9.80 2.30
N ALA A 537 6.67 -10.18 2.70
CA ALA A 537 6.22 -10.17 4.09
C ALA A 537 6.99 -11.11 5.03
N GLN A 538 7.78 -12.04 4.48
CA GLN A 538 8.59 -12.96 5.25
C GLN A 538 9.76 -12.27 5.97
N GLU A 539 10.15 -11.09 5.50
CA GLU A 539 11.22 -10.28 6.10
C GLU A 539 10.76 -9.52 7.35
N LEU A 540 9.44 -9.35 7.53
CA LEU A 540 8.89 -8.54 8.60
C LEU A 540 9.01 -9.23 9.96
N THR A 541 9.63 -8.55 10.89
CA THR A 541 9.68 -8.95 12.30
C THR A 541 8.32 -8.83 12.98
N ASP A 542 8.13 -9.52 14.12
CA ASP A 542 6.88 -9.44 14.88
C ASP A 542 6.59 -8.01 15.36
N ALA A 543 7.64 -7.23 15.65
CA ALA A 543 7.54 -5.82 16.02
C ALA A 543 7.05 -4.96 14.84
N GLU A 544 7.63 -5.15 13.66
CA GLU A 544 7.21 -4.43 12.44
C GLU A 544 5.77 -4.76 12.04
N TRP A 545 5.33 -6.02 12.24
CA TRP A 545 3.92 -6.39 12.05
C TRP A 545 2.96 -5.58 12.93
N GLN A 546 3.36 -5.20 14.15
CA GLN A 546 2.51 -4.35 15.02
C GLN A 546 2.27 -2.98 14.40
N MET A 547 3.27 -2.39 13.71
CA MET A 547 3.11 -1.09 13.03
C MET A 547 1.97 -1.12 12.01
N LEU A 548 1.81 -2.25 11.31
CA LEU A 548 0.79 -2.44 10.30
C LEU A 548 -0.57 -2.79 10.90
N LEU A 549 -0.60 -3.65 11.92
CA LEU A 549 -1.85 -4.06 12.60
C LEU A 549 -2.56 -2.87 13.22
N LEU A 550 -1.83 -1.96 13.84
CA LEU A 550 -2.39 -0.76 14.43
C LEU A 550 -3.05 0.16 13.37
N ARG A 551 -2.47 0.19 12.17
CA ARG A 551 -2.99 0.97 11.04
C ARG A 551 -4.14 0.29 10.30
N CYS A 552 -4.41 -0.99 10.56
CA CYS A 552 -5.50 -1.74 9.92
C CYS A 552 -6.41 -2.42 10.96
N PRO A 553 -7.30 -1.66 11.63
CA PRO A 553 -8.20 -2.22 12.64
C PRO A 553 -9.13 -3.32 12.11
N SER A 554 -9.44 -3.30 10.81
CA SER A 554 -10.26 -4.31 10.14
C SER A 554 -9.57 -5.67 10.02
N ARG A 555 -8.25 -5.75 10.27
CA ARG A 555 -7.40 -6.94 10.05
C ARG A 555 -7.52 -7.49 8.63
N SER A 556 -7.75 -6.60 7.66
CA SER A 556 -7.88 -6.93 6.26
C SER A 556 -6.52 -6.82 5.58
N PHE A 557 -5.90 -7.96 5.28
CA PHE A 557 -4.54 -8.01 4.74
C PHE A 557 -4.43 -8.86 3.49
N THR A 558 -3.59 -8.43 2.54
CA THR A 558 -3.02 -9.29 1.49
C THR A 558 -1.53 -9.42 1.79
N VAL A 559 -1.12 -10.58 2.27
CA VAL A 559 0.26 -10.88 2.68
C VAL A 559 0.91 -11.66 1.55
N VAL A 560 1.99 -11.14 0.98
CA VAL A 560 2.65 -11.74 -0.18
C VAL A 560 4.10 -12.03 0.16
N GLY A 561 4.55 -13.25 -0.12
CA GLY A 561 5.90 -13.64 0.25
C GLY A 561 6.26 -15.07 -0.13
N ASP A 562 7.46 -15.46 0.28
CA ASP A 562 8.03 -16.79 0.11
C ASP A 562 8.81 -17.17 1.37
N ARG A 563 8.38 -18.22 2.07
CA ARG A 563 9.08 -18.71 3.28
C ARG A 563 10.53 -19.11 2.98
N ALA A 564 10.80 -19.64 1.79
CA ALA A 564 12.14 -20.06 1.38
C ALA A 564 13.09 -18.87 1.10
N GLN A 565 12.56 -17.65 0.98
CA GLN A 565 13.35 -16.42 0.77
C GLN A 565 13.59 -15.61 2.05
N ALA A 566 13.19 -16.13 3.22
CA ALA A 566 13.36 -15.47 4.51
C ALA A 566 14.81 -15.57 5.01
N ARG A 567 15.52 -14.44 5.06
CA ARG A 567 16.95 -14.40 5.45
C ARG A 567 17.22 -14.90 6.86
N HIS A 568 16.36 -14.51 7.81
CA HIS A 568 16.48 -14.87 9.23
C HIS A 568 15.75 -16.19 9.58
N GLY A 569 15.36 -16.96 8.57
CA GLY A 569 14.63 -18.22 8.73
C GLY A 569 13.13 -18.03 8.95
N PHE A 570 12.34 -19.00 8.47
CA PHE A 570 10.89 -19.04 8.62
C PHE A 570 10.44 -20.48 8.87
N THR A 571 10.63 -20.94 10.11
CA THR A 571 10.41 -22.35 10.49
C THR A 571 8.94 -22.70 10.70
N GLU A 572 8.15 -21.76 11.22
CA GLU A 572 6.70 -21.94 11.41
C GLU A 572 5.93 -21.81 10.08
N SER A 573 4.65 -22.19 10.07
CA SER A 573 3.76 -21.90 8.94
C SER A 573 3.33 -20.42 8.93
N TRP A 574 2.91 -19.92 7.77
CA TRP A 574 2.31 -18.58 7.67
C TRP A 574 1.14 -18.38 8.63
N ARG A 575 0.29 -19.40 8.80
CA ARG A 575 -0.86 -19.35 9.70
C ARG A 575 -0.42 -19.18 11.16
N GLU A 576 0.53 -20.00 11.63
CA GLU A 576 1.03 -19.92 13.00
C GLU A 576 1.66 -18.55 13.29
N ARG A 577 2.49 -18.03 12.37
CA ARG A 577 3.10 -16.70 12.53
C ARG A 577 2.07 -15.59 12.61
N LEU A 578 1.11 -15.59 11.68
CA LEU A 578 0.09 -14.54 11.58
C LEU A 578 -0.92 -14.60 12.74
N GLU A 579 -1.29 -15.79 13.21
CA GLU A 579 -2.11 -15.96 14.42
C GLU A 579 -1.39 -15.45 15.67
N ARG A 580 -0.08 -15.73 15.79
CA ARG A 580 0.78 -15.29 16.91
C ARG A 580 0.88 -13.77 17.02
N ILE A 581 0.91 -13.04 15.88
CA ILE A 581 0.93 -11.57 15.88
C ILE A 581 -0.47 -10.95 16.08
N GLY A 582 -1.54 -11.75 15.98
CA GLY A 582 -2.92 -11.32 16.26
C GLY A 582 -3.90 -11.32 15.09
N LEU A 583 -3.61 -12.00 13.98
CA LEU A 583 -4.56 -12.19 12.87
C LEU A 583 -5.33 -13.51 13.05
N ASP A 584 -6.63 -13.44 13.32
CA ASP A 584 -7.48 -14.58 13.68
C ASP A 584 -8.12 -15.29 12.48
N ARG A 585 -8.07 -14.70 11.28
CA ARG A 585 -8.64 -15.25 10.05
C ARG A 585 -7.59 -15.26 8.96
N VAL A 586 -6.90 -16.39 8.80
CA VAL A 586 -5.79 -16.55 7.85
C VAL A 586 -6.10 -17.62 6.82
N GLU A 587 -6.28 -17.19 5.58
CA GLU A 587 -6.37 -18.05 4.40
C GLU A 587 -5.02 -18.04 3.67
N VAL A 588 -4.59 -19.18 3.15
CA VAL A 588 -3.32 -19.31 2.43
C VAL A 588 -3.61 -19.87 1.04
N ALA A 589 -3.19 -19.14 0.01
CA ALA A 589 -3.21 -19.55 -1.37
C ALA A 589 -1.78 -19.71 -1.88
N SER A 590 -1.49 -20.84 -2.52
CA SER A 590 -0.13 -21.15 -2.98
C SER A 590 0.01 -21.03 -4.50
N LEU A 591 1.07 -20.36 -4.96
CA LEU A 591 1.46 -20.31 -6.37
C LEU A 591 2.69 -21.19 -6.60
N SER A 592 2.51 -22.33 -7.26
CA SER A 592 3.53 -23.38 -7.39
C SER A 592 4.25 -23.41 -8.74
N ILE A 593 3.73 -22.72 -9.75
CA ILE A 593 4.27 -22.76 -11.11
C ILE A 593 5.03 -21.46 -11.43
N ASN A 594 6.32 -21.62 -11.75
CA ASN A 594 7.19 -20.54 -12.18
C ASN A 594 7.22 -20.47 -13.72
N TYR A 595 6.93 -19.29 -14.26
CA TYR A 595 6.94 -19.03 -15.70
C TYR A 595 7.90 -17.90 -16.11
N ARG A 596 8.66 -17.33 -15.16
CA ARG A 596 9.59 -16.22 -15.43
C ARG A 596 11.05 -16.67 -15.41
N THR A 597 11.45 -17.43 -14.39
CA THR A 597 12.83 -17.89 -14.22
C THR A 597 13.02 -19.23 -14.95
N PRO A 598 13.97 -19.35 -15.89
CA PRO A 598 14.21 -20.58 -16.65
C PRO A 598 14.58 -21.80 -15.78
N GLU A 599 14.27 -23.00 -16.27
CA GLU A 599 14.59 -24.29 -15.64
C GLU A 599 16.10 -24.43 -15.42
N GLU A 600 16.94 -23.93 -16.33
CA GLU A 600 18.39 -23.97 -16.20
C GLU A 600 18.89 -23.19 -14.97
N VAL A 601 18.29 -22.03 -14.69
CA VAL A 601 18.60 -21.22 -13.51
C VAL A 601 18.09 -21.88 -12.24
N MET A 602 16.88 -22.44 -12.28
CA MET A 602 16.30 -23.12 -11.12
C MET A 602 17.07 -24.40 -10.75
N ALA A 603 17.62 -25.12 -11.73
CA ALA A 603 18.46 -26.30 -11.49
C ALA A 603 19.73 -25.98 -10.69
N GLU A 604 20.30 -24.77 -10.88
CA GLU A 604 21.43 -24.29 -10.08
C GLU A 604 20.99 -23.74 -8.71
N ALA A 605 19.86 -23.04 -8.65
CA ALA A 605 19.42 -22.36 -7.44
C ALA A 605 18.77 -23.30 -6.40
N GLU A 606 17.99 -24.29 -6.83
CA GLU A 606 17.24 -25.20 -5.95
C GLU A 606 18.13 -25.96 -4.95
N PRO A 607 19.28 -26.56 -5.36
CA PRO A 607 20.17 -27.23 -4.42
C PRO A 607 20.71 -26.31 -3.32
N VAL A 608 20.94 -25.03 -3.62
CA VAL A 608 21.50 -24.05 -2.68
C VAL A 608 20.55 -23.82 -1.51
N VAL A 609 19.26 -23.61 -1.77
CA VAL A 609 18.28 -23.38 -0.70
C VAL A 609 17.92 -24.68 0.02
N ARG A 610 17.78 -25.80 -0.70
CA ARG A 610 17.42 -27.10 -0.08
C ARG A 610 18.52 -27.66 0.82
N ALA A 611 19.78 -27.27 0.61
CA ALA A 611 20.88 -27.66 1.49
C ALA A 611 20.68 -27.18 2.94
N VAL A 612 19.99 -26.05 3.13
CA VAL A 612 19.75 -25.45 4.44
C VAL A 612 18.28 -25.51 4.87
N LEU A 613 17.35 -25.48 3.92
CA LEU A 613 15.90 -25.59 4.13
C LEU A 613 15.33 -26.74 3.28
N PRO A 614 15.38 -28.00 3.76
CA PRO A 614 14.95 -29.17 2.99
C PRO A 614 13.47 -29.11 2.56
N ASP A 615 12.62 -28.48 3.37
CA ASP A 615 11.18 -28.29 3.15
C ASP A 615 10.82 -27.04 2.33
N ALA A 616 11.81 -26.36 1.75
CA ALA A 616 11.59 -25.19 0.89
C ALA A 616 10.62 -25.51 -0.27
N ASN A 617 9.59 -24.66 -0.42
CA ASN A 617 8.59 -24.76 -1.47
C ASN A 617 9.12 -24.13 -2.77
N VAL A 618 10.02 -24.84 -3.45
CA VAL A 618 10.60 -24.39 -4.72
C VAL A 618 9.60 -24.62 -5.88
N PRO A 619 9.26 -23.59 -6.67
CA PRO A 619 8.25 -23.69 -7.70
C PRO A 619 8.78 -24.46 -8.92
N THR A 620 7.89 -25.19 -9.60
CA THR A 620 8.23 -25.91 -10.82
C THR A 620 8.34 -24.92 -11.99
N SER A 621 9.52 -24.81 -12.61
CA SER A 621 9.66 -23.98 -13.81
C SER A 621 9.10 -24.68 -15.03
N VAL A 622 8.25 -23.98 -15.78
CA VAL A 622 7.71 -24.43 -17.07
C VAL A 622 8.44 -23.78 -18.25
N ARG A 623 9.49 -23.00 -17.97
CA ARG A 623 10.27 -22.23 -18.94
C ARG A 623 11.60 -22.89 -19.22
N ARG A 624 11.94 -23.10 -20.49
CA ARG A 624 13.30 -23.45 -20.91
C ARG A 624 13.88 -22.36 -21.77
N SER A 625 15.09 -21.91 -21.43
CA SER A 625 15.85 -20.96 -22.24
C SER A 625 16.76 -21.66 -23.26
N GLY A 626 17.20 -22.89 -22.96
CA GLY A 626 18.25 -23.57 -23.70
C GLY A 626 19.65 -22.98 -23.48
N ILE A 627 19.79 -21.98 -22.61
CA ILE A 627 21.04 -21.29 -22.31
C ILE A 627 21.55 -21.81 -20.96
N PRO A 628 22.71 -22.51 -20.92
CA PRO A 628 23.26 -22.99 -19.66
C PRO A 628 23.78 -21.82 -18.80
N VAL A 629 23.85 -22.06 -17.49
CA VAL A 629 24.47 -21.11 -16.55
C VAL A 629 25.97 -21.03 -16.83
N VAL A 630 26.48 -19.80 -16.94
CA VAL A 630 27.89 -19.54 -17.22
C VAL A 630 28.66 -19.53 -15.92
N HIS A 631 29.76 -20.28 -15.84
CA HIS A 631 30.72 -20.21 -14.74
C HIS A 631 32.05 -19.68 -15.23
N GLY A 632 32.68 -18.78 -14.47
CA GLY A 632 33.91 -18.11 -14.90
C GLY A 632 34.67 -17.38 -13.79
N SER A 633 35.74 -16.69 -14.18
CA SER A 633 36.49 -15.80 -13.29
C SER A 633 35.82 -14.44 -13.18
N VAL A 634 35.97 -13.76 -12.04
CA VAL A 634 35.54 -12.36 -11.87
C VAL A 634 36.16 -11.42 -12.92
N ASP A 635 37.35 -11.75 -13.42
CA ASP A 635 38.02 -10.99 -14.48
C ASP A 635 37.25 -11.01 -15.82
N GLU A 636 36.34 -11.98 -16.01
CA GLU A 636 35.53 -12.13 -17.23
C GLU A 636 34.22 -11.32 -17.17
N ARG A 637 33.91 -10.68 -16.03
CA ARG A 637 32.66 -9.93 -15.79
C ARG A 637 32.36 -8.93 -16.90
N ASP A 638 33.32 -8.07 -17.20
CA ASP A 638 33.11 -6.96 -18.16
C ASP A 638 32.96 -7.50 -19.59
N ALA A 639 33.70 -8.55 -19.95
CA ALA A 639 33.58 -9.19 -21.25
C ALA A 639 32.19 -9.86 -21.44
N ILE A 640 31.65 -10.51 -20.40
CA ILE A 640 30.31 -11.11 -20.42
C ILE A 640 29.24 -10.02 -20.59
N LEU A 641 29.34 -8.93 -19.82
CA LEU A 641 28.39 -7.81 -19.90
C LEU A 641 28.42 -7.15 -21.27
N ASP A 642 29.60 -6.83 -21.81
CA ASP A 642 29.76 -6.16 -23.10
C ASP A 642 29.21 -7.02 -24.25
N ALA A 643 29.54 -8.32 -24.25
CA ALA A 643 29.03 -9.25 -25.26
C ALA A 643 27.51 -9.37 -25.19
N TRP A 644 26.94 -9.42 -23.98
CA TRP A 644 25.50 -9.54 -23.79
C TRP A 644 24.76 -8.26 -24.21
N LEU A 645 25.27 -7.08 -23.84
CA LEU A 645 24.70 -5.79 -24.20
C LEU A 645 24.75 -5.55 -25.72
N ALA A 646 25.79 -6.02 -26.40
CA ALA A 646 25.89 -5.95 -27.86
C ALA A 646 24.89 -6.87 -28.58
N ALA A 647 24.50 -7.98 -27.95
CA ALA A 647 23.56 -8.94 -28.50
C ALA A 647 22.08 -8.60 -28.20
N HIS A 648 21.81 -7.69 -27.27
CA HIS A 648 20.47 -7.34 -26.82
C HIS A 648 20.30 -5.83 -26.79
N ASP A 649 19.43 -5.27 -27.62
CA ASP A 649 19.29 -3.81 -27.72
C ASP A 649 18.51 -3.18 -26.54
N GLU A 650 17.57 -3.92 -25.94
CA GLU A 650 16.65 -3.38 -24.90
C GLU A 650 16.76 -4.04 -23.52
N GLY A 651 17.54 -5.13 -23.39
CA GLY A 651 17.58 -5.90 -22.14
C GLY A 651 18.29 -5.16 -20.99
N VAL A 652 17.96 -5.53 -19.75
CA VAL A 652 18.57 -4.99 -18.52
C VAL A 652 19.37 -6.08 -17.81
N ALA A 653 20.59 -5.76 -17.37
CA ALA A 653 21.44 -6.65 -16.60
C ALA A 653 21.65 -6.16 -15.16
N CYS A 654 22.05 -7.06 -14.27
CA CYS A 654 22.44 -6.74 -12.90
C CYS A 654 23.70 -7.50 -12.49
N VAL A 655 24.64 -6.78 -11.88
CA VAL A 655 25.78 -7.34 -11.17
C VAL A 655 25.44 -7.38 -9.68
N VAL A 656 25.56 -8.55 -9.07
CA VAL A 656 25.30 -8.74 -7.63
C VAL A 656 26.56 -9.23 -6.94
N GLY A 657 26.92 -8.58 -5.82
CA GLY A 657 28.10 -8.96 -5.02
C GLY A 657 29.37 -8.15 -5.31
N ASP A 658 29.30 -7.15 -6.21
CA ASP A 658 30.45 -6.32 -6.57
C ASP A 658 30.18 -4.82 -6.32
N PRO A 659 30.47 -4.31 -5.11
CA PRO A 659 30.26 -2.91 -4.77
C PRO A 659 31.19 -1.95 -5.53
N ALA A 660 32.28 -2.45 -6.14
CA ALA A 660 33.20 -1.63 -6.92
C ALA A 660 32.70 -1.38 -8.36
N PHE A 661 31.75 -2.19 -8.84
CA PHE A 661 31.18 -2.04 -10.17
C PHE A 661 30.36 -0.74 -10.28
N ARG A 662 30.65 0.06 -11.31
CA ARG A 662 29.93 1.30 -11.58
C ARG A 662 28.70 1.01 -12.44
N PRO A 663 27.48 1.29 -11.96
CA PRO A 663 26.27 1.03 -12.73
C PRO A 663 26.20 1.92 -13.99
N THR A 664 25.54 1.40 -15.02
CA THR A 664 25.25 2.10 -16.27
C THR A 664 23.74 2.25 -16.46
N ALA A 665 23.29 2.86 -17.56
CA ALA A 665 21.86 3.01 -17.84
C ALA A 665 21.13 1.65 -17.95
N ARG A 666 21.82 0.60 -18.39
CA ARG A 666 21.25 -0.75 -18.64
C ARG A 666 21.80 -1.84 -17.72
N VAL A 667 22.79 -1.53 -16.89
CA VAL A 667 23.39 -2.48 -15.94
C VAL A 667 23.35 -1.91 -14.53
N ARG A 668 22.63 -2.57 -13.62
CA ARG A 668 22.59 -2.21 -12.21
C ARG A 668 23.69 -2.92 -11.42
N SER A 669 24.10 -2.31 -10.31
CA SER A 669 24.96 -2.94 -9.29
C SER A 669 24.19 -2.98 -7.98
N LEU A 670 23.90 -4.17 -7.46
CA LEU A 670 23.06 -4.35 -6.27
C LEU A 670 23.68 -5.36 -5.29
N THR A 671 23.29 -5.26 -4.03
CA THR A 671 23.52 -6.36 -3.07
C THR A 671 22.41 -7.41 -3.23
N PRO A 672 22.58 -8.64 -2.70
CA PRO A 672 21.51 -9.64 -2.70
C PRO A 672 20.19 -9.11 -2.13
N GLU A 673 20.23 -8.32 -1.06
CA GLU A 673 19.05 -7.74 -0.40
C GLU A 673 18.33 -6.73 -1.29
N LEU A 674 19.07 -5.85 -1.95
CA LEU A 674 18.48 -4.83 -2.84
C LEU A 674 17.98 -5.42 -4.16
N SER A 675 18.40 -6.64 -4.50
CA SER A 675 17.91 -7.35 -5.69
C SER A 675 16.52 -7.98 -5.49
N LYS A 676 16.05 -8.13 -4.24
CA LYS A 676 14.74 -8.70 -3.90
C LYS A 676 13.59 -7.94 -4.57
N GLY A 677 12.57 -8.67 -5.00
CA GLY A 677 11.42 -8.11 -5.73
C GLY A 677 11.72 -7.55 -7.13
N LEU A 678 12.98 -7.54 -7.60
CA LEU A 678 13.36 -7.08 -8.94
C LEU A 678 13.64 -8.26 -9.87
N GLU A 679 13.64 -8.03 -11.19
CA GLU A 679 13.94 -9.05 -12.20
C GLU A 679 14.82 -8.44 -13.29
N PHE A 680 15.76 -9.24 -13.80
CA PHE A 680 16.73 -8.82 -14.83
C PHE A 680 16.83 -9.87 -15.93
N ASP A 681 17.15 -9.48 -17.16
CA ASP A 681 17.37 -10.45 -18.24
C ASP A 681 18.66 -11.24 -17.99
N LEU A 682 19.74 -10.54 -17.62
CA LEU A 682 21.01 -11.14 -17.21
C LEU A 682 21.33 -10.80 -15.75
N VAL A 683 21.71 -11.81 -14.97
CA VAL A 683 22.32 -11.61 -13.65
C VAL A 683 23.73 -12.16 -13.66
N VAL A 684 24.68 -11.35 -13.19
CA VAL A 684 26.07 -11.75 -12.96
C VAL A 684 26.33 -11.73 -11.46
N LEU A 685 26.52 -12.91 -10.86
CA LEU A 685 26.89 -13.05 -9.45
C LEU A 685 28.41 -13.05 -9.33
N VAL A 686 28.93 -12.23 -8.44
CA VAL A 686 30.36 -12.14 -8.14
C VAL A 686 30.58 -12.67 -6.72
N ASP A 687 31.36 -13.74 -6.60
CA ASP A 687 31.69 -14.44 -5.37
C ASP A 687 30.47 -14.73 -4.46
N PRO A 688 29.50 -15.52 -4.94
CA PRO A 688 28.28 -15.81 -4.17
C PRO A 688 28.56 -16.47 -2.81
N ASP A 689 29.68 -17.18 -2.65
CA ASP A 689 30.07 -17.78 -1.38
C ASP A 689 30.44 -16.72 -0.33
N ALA A 690 30.82 -15.50 -0.75
CA ALA A 690 31.11 -14.39 0.14
C ALA A 690 29.84 -13.68 0.67
N PHE A 691 28.65 -14.06 0.21
CA PHE A 691 27.39 -13.41 0.65
C PHE A 691 27.00 -13.78 2.09
N GLY A 692 27.60 -14.83 2.66
CA GLY A 692 27.40 -15.24 4.04
C GLY A 692 27.36 -16.75 4.22
N GLU A 693 27.34 -17.16 5.48
CA GLU A 693 27.25 -18.56 5.91
C GLU A 693 25.83 -18.92 6.39
N GLY A 694 25.54 -20.22 6.50
CA GLY A 694 24.27 -20.71 7.04
C GLY A 694 23.05 -20.39 6.18
N VAL A 695 21.90 -20.17 6.83
CA VAL A 695 20.59 -19.90 6.20
C VAL A 695 20.64 -18.61 5.41
N GLU A 696 21.12 -17.53 6.01
CA GLU A 696 21.11 -16.18 5.43
C GLU A 696 21.90 -16.15 4.11
N GLY A 697 23.14 -16.67 4.11
CA GLY A 697 23.95 -16.72 2.90
C GLY A 697 23.37 -17.62 1.81
N ALA A 698 22.77 -18.77 2.17
CA ALA A 698 22.12 -19.66 1.21
C ALA A 698 20.89 -19.01 0.57
N VAL A 699 20.08 -18.31 1.38
CA VAL A 699 18.92 -17.55 0.91
C VAL A 699 19.36 -16.40 0.00
N ASP A 700 20.41 -15.65 0.35
CA ASP A 700 20.89 -14.55 -0.47
C ASP A 700 21.41 -15.02 -1.83
N ARG A 701 22.14 -16.14 -1.88
CA ARG A 701 22.54 -16.80 -3.13
C ARG A 701 21.32 -17.22 -3.95
N TYR A 702 20.37 -17.92 -3.33
CA TYR A 702 19.14 -18.37 -3.99
C TYR A 702 18.33 -17.21 -4.56
N VAL A 703 18.12 -16.16 -3.77
CA VAL A 703 17.40 -14.95 -4.19
C VAL A 703 18.10 -14.30 -5.37
N ALA A 704 19.41 -14.08 -5.28
CA ALA A 704 20.18 -13.41 -6.32
C ALA A 704 20.19 -14.21 -7.64
N MET A 705 20.37 -15.53 -7.59
CA MET A 705 20.30 -16.41 -8.77
C MET A 705 18.93 -16.33 -9.45
N THR A 706 17.85 -16.35 -8.66
CA THR A 706 16.47 -16.41 -9.17
C THR A 706 15.94 -15.09 -9.74
N ARG A 707 16.72 -14.00 -9.66
CA ARG A 707 16.40 -12.74 -10.34
C ARG A 707 16.65 -12.76 -11.84
N ALA A 708 17.36 -13.78 -12.34
CA ALA A 708 17.61 -13.96 -13.76
C ALA A 708 16.36 -14.48 -14.50
N THR A 709 15.93 -13.75 -15.52
CA THR A 709 14.81 -14.15 -16.39
C THR A 709 15.28 -14.71 -17.73
N ARG A 710 16.55 -14.55 -18.11
CA ARG A 710 17.08 -15.19 -19.33
C ARG A 710 18.38 -15.93 -19.10
N GLN A 711 19.38 -15.27 -18.52
CA GLN A 711 20.72 -15.82 -18.37
C GLN A 711 21.30 -15.51 -16.98
N LEU A 712 22.03 -16.49 -16.44
CA LEU A 712 22.77 -16.36 -15.19
C LEU A 712 24.25 -16.63 -15.46
N ALA A 713 25.12 -15.78 -14.90
CA ALA A 713 26.54 -16.01 -14.83
C ALA A 713 27.00 -16.00 -13.36
N VAL A 714 27.78 -16.98 -12.97
CA VAL A 714 28.35 -17.12 -11.62
C VAL A 714 29.86 -17.04 -11.73
N LEU A 715 30.43 -15.96 -11.21
CA LEU A 715 31.84 -15.64 -11.29
C LEU A 715 32.48 -15.75 -9.92
N THR A 716 33.62 -16.42 -9.85
CA THR A 716 34.35 -16.68 -8.61
C THR A 716 35.80 -16.24 -8.76
N ARG A 717 36.36 -15.63 -7.70
CA ARG A 717 37.80 -15.38 -7.60
C ARG A 717 38.54 -16.71 -7.44
N PRO A 718 39.72 -16.85 -8.08
CA PRO A 718 40.53 -18.07 -8.00
C PRO A 718 41.08 -18.37 -6.60
#